data_AF-A0A7S1FAN7-F1
#
_entry.id   AF-A0A7S1FAN7-F1
#
_cell.length_a   1.000
_cell.length_b   1.000
_cell.length_c   1.000
_cell.angle_alpha   90.00
_cell.angle_beta   90.00
_cell.angle_gamma   90.00
#
_symmetry.space_group_name_H-M   'P 1'
#
loop_
_entity.id
_entity.type
_entity.pdbx_description
1 polymer ?
#
loop_
_entity_poly.entity_id
_entity_poly.type
_entity_poly.pdbx_seq_one_letter_code
_entity_poly.pdbx_strand_id
1 'polypeptide(L)'
;MSCDECLVRLQVLESRLLRASNGLDASWVFSSSALLFLMQIGFAMLEGGIVREQNVVCTYTKNVLDVVVGVISTALGSFQLAYSDAPSLSELGGGNKADVLKALFAHIVYQATTSTIVSGALAERTALSAYLLLSAVISGLIFPLAVRVTWGGGFLSTMDPPFIDYAGSGVVHLVGGTVSLVGCVCVGSRQGRWDPIMQAQFVPHNVPSVINGTLMLWLGWYGFNPGSQAAISTEADLNIVANTFITTSYAGASAGLVVLIVTYVWTRGTIDVMSICNGLLCGLVAISAGSDMIDPSWSLVVGAAASVSYMGASRFFKYLHVDDVVDAVAVHGVGGLCGLLAVGLLHRHKGVVAGQGLQQLLSQAIGAVVLIALSASVSLAVCAPASYFGLLRVDGEEESKGLDSKLNMHAYAQSSMDMIRYSSMQQVMESCNVSAKNCVATLEFLKTIIHRPFTPNAADNKLMGETRDIIEFFDFTGDSGDILYLSFLSHKKTNGANVGRLFVDRVRAVLLDEGYLAQKPQARAVLSRLRSENLVFFDSQNLKDLTKLNEHVQQSRNHLLLLTAGVLERPWVLVEIVRAYELRLNFICILVEWGDTEISEDPRQFAFPREIDEALSRWRQFLHLHPVSAKAPLPSPSREARPVRERSLELQEVDTATCECPTEVEPAHSQPRHCHL
;
A
#
# COMPACT_ATOMS: atom_id res chain seq x y z
N MET A 1 39.68 -63.89 -16.56
CA MET A 1 39.59 -62.43 -16.77
C MET A 1 41.01 -61.95 -17.03
N SER A 2 41.28 -61.38 -18.20
CA SER A 2 42.62 -60.82 -18.50
C SER A 2 42.82 -59.48 -17.79
N CYS A 3 44.07 -59.01 -17.66
CA CYS A 3 44.35 -57.66 -17.15
C CYS A 3 43.64 -56.58 -17.97
N ASP A 4 43.54 -56.76 -19.30
CA ASP A 4 42.84 -55.82 -20.18
C ASP A 4 41.34 -55.77 -19.90
N GLU A 5 40.71 -56.91 -19.63
CA GLU A 5 39.29 -56.98 -19.27
C GLU A 5 39.03 -56.30 -17.90
N CYS A 6 39.98 -56.41 -16.97
CA CYS A 6 39.91 -55.69 -15.69
C CYS A 6 40.03 -54.17 -15.90
N LEU A 7 40.98 -53.73 -16.72
CA LEU A 7 41.19 -52.30 -17.03
C LEU A 7 39.96 -51.68 -17.69
N VAL A 8 39.36 -52.35 -18.68
CA VAL A 8 38.13 -51.89 -19.33
C VAL A 8 36.98 -51.80 -18.31
N ARG A 9 36.82 -52.80 -17.44
CA ARG A 9 35.77 -52.75 -16.40
C ARG A 9 36.01 -51.63 -15.38
N LEU A 10 37.26 -51.37 -15.00
CA LEU A 10 37.61 -50.25 -14.10
C LEU A 10 37.30 -48.90 -14.75
N GLN A 11 37.66 -48.69 -16.02
CA GLN A 11 37.33 -47.46 -16.77
C GLN A 11 35.82 -47.27 -16.91
N VAL A 12 35.07 -48.35 -17.15
CA VAL A 12 33.61 -48.31 -17.19
C VAL A 12 33.04 -47.94 -15.82
N LEU A 13 33.57 -48.50 -14.73
CA LEU A 13 33.14 -48.17 -13.37
C LEU A 13 33.44 -46.71 -13.03
N GLU A 14 34.64 -46.23 -13.31
CA GLU A 14 35.07 -44.84 -13.12
C GLU A 14 34.15 -43.87 -13.88
N SER A 15 33.87 -44.13 -15.16
CA SER A 15 32.94 -43.31 -15.94
C SER A 15 31.50 -43.33 -15.41
N ARG A 16 31.05 -44.45 -14.81
CA ARG A 16 29.72 -44.54 -14.19
C ARG A 16 29.68 -43.76 -12.88
N LEU A 17 30.72 -43.84 -12.05
CA LEU A 17 30.84 -43.08 -10.81
C LEU A 17 30.89 -41.58 -11.08
N LEU A 18 31.68 -41.14 -12.08
CA LEU A 18 31.76 -39.73 -12.46
C LEU A 18 30.40 -39.19 -12.93
N ARG A 19 29.67 -39.95 -13.76
CA ARG A 19 28.31 -39.58 -14.17
C ARG A 19 27.33 -39.50 -12.99
N ALA A 20 27.43 -40.42 -12.04
CA ALA A 20 26.60 -40.41 -10.85
C ALA A 20 26.90 -39.19 -9.96
N SER A 21 28.17 -38.88 -9.71
CA SER A 21 28.63 -37.69 -8.99
C SER A 21 28.14 -36.40 -9.66
N ASN A 22 28.35 -36.24 -10.97
CA ASN A 22 27.85 -35.09 -11.72
C ASN A 22 26.32 -34.94 -11.65
N GLY A 23 25.59 -36.07 -11.64
CA GLY A 23 24.13 -36.10 -11.49
C GLY A 23 23.67 -35.67 -10.10
N LEU A 24 24.39 -36.07 -9.05
CA LEU A 24 24.13 -35.64 -7.67
C LEU A 24 24.38 -34.14 -7.49
N ASP A 25 25.52 -33.65 -7.98
CA ASP A 25 25.88 -32.22 -7.89
C ASP A 25 24.90 -31.36 -8.71
N ALA A 26 24.46 -31.84 -9.87
CA ALA A 26 23.41 -31.17 -10.63
C ALA A 26 22.09 -31.09 -9.88
N SER A 27 21.65 -32.22 -9.30
CA SER A 27 20.40 -32.26 -8.52
C SER A 27 20.47 -31.31 -7.33
N TRP A 28 21.60 -31.28 -6.63
CA TRP A 28 21.87 -30.36 -5.53
C TRP A 28 21.74 -28.90 -5.94
N VAL A 29 22.40 -28.51 -7.04
CA VAL A 29 22.33 -27.13 -7.51
C VAL A 29 20.91 -26.76 -7.95
N PHE A 30 20.18 -27.63 -8.65
CA PHE A 30 18.80 -27.36 -9.06
C PHE A 30 17.85 -27.22 -7.87
N SER A 31 17.96 -28.09 -6.86
CA SER A 31 17.15 -27.98 -5.65
C SER A 31 17.48 -26.73 -4.85
N SER A 32 18.77 -26.41 -4.69
CA SER A 32 19.22 -25.19 -4.01
C SER A 32 18.72 -23.95 -4.75
N SER A 33 18.91 -23.91 -6.06
CA SER A 33 18.40 -22.90 -6.98
C SER A 33 16.89 -22.66 -6.83
N ALA A 34 16.07 -23.71 -6.75
CA ALA A 34 14.64 -23.58 -6.53
C ALA A 34 14.32 -22.94 -5.15
N LEU A 35 15.07 -23.31 -4.10
CA LEU A 35 14.95 -22.68 -2.79
C LEU A 35 15.36 -21.20 -2.81
N LEU A 36 16.42 -20.81 -3.53
CA LEU A 36 16.75 -19.39 -3.70
C LEU A 36 15.62 -18.66 -4.43
N PHE A 37 15.02 -19.27 -5.45
CA PHE A 37 13.91 -18.63 -6.17
C PHE A 37 12.69 -18.39 -5.26
N LEU A 38 12.43 -19.28 -4.30
CA LEU A 38 11.40 -19.08 -3.27
C LEU A 38 11.66 -17.83 -2.41
N MET A 39 12.89 -17.34 -2.32
CA MET A 39 13.18 -16.08 -1.63
C MET A 39 12.44 -14.90 -2.26
N GLN A 40 12.18 -14.92 -3.58
CA GLN A 40 11.42 -13.85 -4.23
C GLN A 40 9.96 -13.80 -3.76
N ILE A 41 9.38 -14.96 -3.43
CA ILE A 41 8.08 -15.01 -2.77
C ILE A 41 8.19 -14.46 -1.35
N GLY A 42 9.26 -14.83 -0.64
CA GLY A 42 9.57 -14.32 0.69
C GLY A 42 9.68 -12.79 0.76
N PHE A 43 10.44 -12.18 -0.16
CA PHE A 43 10.56 -10.73 -0.29
C PHE A 43 9.20 -10.10 -0.63
N ALA A 44 8.47 -10.62 -1.61
CA ALA A 44 7.17 -10.07 -1.98
C ALA A 44 6.20 -10.05 -0.77
N MET A 45 6.15 -11.14 0.01
CA MET A 45 5.33 -11.23 1.21
C MET A 45 5.80 -10.30 2.33
N LEU A 46 7.11 -10.17 2.53
CA LEU A 46 7.70 -9.31 3.56
C LEU A 46 7.50 -7.84 3.23
N GLU A 47 7.92 -7.42 2.04
CA GLU A 47 7.79 -6.04 1.58
C GLU A 47 6.32 -5.64 1.48
N GLY A 48 5.51 -6.50 0.86
CA GLY A 48 4.07 -6.35 0.78
C GLY A 48 3.46 -6.10 2.16
N GLY A 49 3.75 -6.97 3.13
CA GLY A 49 3.21 -6.84 4.49
C GLY A 49 3.63 -5.57 5.23
N ILE A 50 4.80 -4.99 4.90
CA ILE A 50 5.32 -3.76 5.52
C ILE A 50 4.75 -2.49 4.88
N VAL A 51 4.57 -2.47 3.56
CA VAL A 51 4.01 -1.29 2.89
C VAL A 51 2.57 -1.05 3.31
N ARG A 52 2.08 0.19 3.13
CA ARG A 52 0.67 0.54 3.25
C ARG A 52 -0.16 -0.23 2.21
N GLU A 53 -1.39 -0.59 2.58
CA GLU A 53 -2.32 -1.42 1.78
C GLU A 53 -2.44 -0.96 0.32
N GLN A 54 -2.47 0.35 0.09
CA GLN A 54 -2.57 0.99 -1.22
C GLN A 54 -1.31 0.89 -2.13
N ASN A 55 -0.26 0.18 -1.69
CA ASN A 55 0.99 -0.01 -2.44
C ASN A 55 1.39 -1.49 -2.59
N VAL A 56 0.55 -2.43 -2.13
CA VAL A 56 0.89 -3.85 -2.07
C VAL A 56 1.09 -4.41 -3.48
N VAL A 57 0.17 -4.12 -4.40
CA VAL A 57 0.23 -4.68 -5.76
C VAL A 57 1.44 -4.13 -6.51
N CYS A 58 1.74 -2.84 -6.37
CA CYS A 58 2.94 -2.24 -6.95
C CYS A 58 4.21 -2.92 -6.42
N THR A 59 4.26 -3.23 -5.13
CA THR A 59 5.41 -3.90 -4.48
C THR A 59 5.60 -5.33 -4.98
N TYR A 60 4.53 -6.12 -5.06
CA TYR A 60 4.57 -7.46 -5.65
C TYR A 60 4.96 -7.42 -7.14
N THR A 61 4.47 -6.41 -7.87
CA THR A 61 4.80 -6.22 -9.28
C THR A 61 6.30 -5.99 -9.46
N LYS A 62 6.94 -5.17 -8.61
CA LYS A 62 8.40 -4.97 -8.64
C LYS A 62 9.17 -6.26 -8.41
N ASN A 63 8.77 -7.07 -7.44
CA ASN A 63 9.39 -8.36 -7.14
C ASN A 63 9.33 -9.33 -8.34
N VAL A 64 8.17 -9.40 -9.02
CA VAL A 64 8.02 -10.21 -10.24
C VAL A 64 8.90 -9.66 -11.36
N LEU A 65 8.92 -8.34 -11.55
CA LEU A 65 9.69 -7.70 -12.60
C LEU A 65 11.20 -7.80 -12.38
N ASP A 66 11.70 -7.84 -11.13
CA ASP A 66 13.12 -8.05 -10.85
C ASP A 66 13.62 -9.39 -11.37
N VAL A 67 12.79 -10.44 -11.28
CA VAL A 67 13.10 -11.74 -11.89
C VAL A 67 13.17 -11.63 -13.40
N VAL A 68 12.17 -10.99 -14.02
CA VAL A 68 12.10 -10.81 -15.47
C VAL A 68 13.31 -10.01 -15.99
N VAL A 69 13.60 -8.88 -15.35
CA VAL A 69 14.73 -8.01 -15.69
C VAL A 69 16.05 -8.74 -15.46
N GLY A 70 16.17 -9.53 -14.40
CA GLY A 70 17.32 -10.40 -14.17
C GLY A 70 17.53 -11.37 -15.33
N VAL A 71 16.54 -12.18 -15.68
CA VAL A 71 16.63 -13.15 -16.78
C VAL A 71 17.02 -12.48 -18.09
N ILE A 72 16.39 -11.33 -18.41
CA ILE A 72 16.71 -10.56 -19.61
C ILE A 72 18.15 -10.02 -19.55
N SER A 73 18.59 -9.48 -18.42
CA SER A 73 19.95 -8.96 -18.24
C SER A 73 21.01 -10.05 -18.44
N THR A 74 20.73 -11.27 -17.96
CA THR A 74 21.58 -12.44 -18.21
C THR A 74 21.65 -12.77 -19.69
N ALA A 75 20.51 -12.78 -20.39
CA ALA A 75 20.46 -13.03 -21.83
C ALA A 75 21.20 -11.93 -22.65
N LEU A 76 21.24 -10.70 -22.13
CA LEU A 76 21.96 -9.58 -22.73
C LEU A 76 23.46 -9.54 -22.40
N GLY A 77 23.95 -10.45 -21.55
CA GLY A 77 25.37 -10.62 -21.30
C GLY A 77 25.85 -10.34 -19.88
N SER A 78 24.96 -10.18 -18.88
CA SER A 78 25.40 -9.91 -17.50
C SER A 78 26.29 -11.02 -16.92
N PHE A 79 26.04 -12.28 -17.30
CA PHE A 79 26.87 -13.41 -16.87
C PHE A 79 28.29 -13.37 -17.46
N GLN A 80 28.43 -12.98 -18.73
CA GLN A 80 29.74 -12.82 -19.38
C GLN A 80 30.50 -11.61 -18.86
N LEU A 81 29.78 -10.56 -18.46
CA LEU A 81 30.39 -9.42 -17.77
C LEU A 81 30.95 -9.86 -16.41
N ALA A 82 30.21 -10.71 -15.70
CA ALA A 82 30.56 -11.22 -14.37
C ALA A 82 31.76 -12.17 -14.38
N TYR A 83 31.83 -13.10 -15.34
CA TYR A 83 32.87 -14.13 -15.42
C TYR A 83 33.59 -14.04 -16.76
N SER A 84 34.89 -13.72 -16.78
CA SER A 84 35.65 -13.53 -18.03
C SER A 84 35.70 -14.76 -18.93
N ASP A 85 35.64 -15.94 -18.31
CA ASP A 85 35.76 -17.23 -18.98
C ASP A 85 34.39 -17.89 -19.19
N ALA A 86 33.29 -17.16 -18.93
CA ALA A 86 31.96 -17.67 -19.16
C ALA A 86 31.71 -17.93 -20.65
N PRO A 87 31.12 -19.09 -21.00
CA PRO A 87 30.78 -19.40 -22.38
C PRO A 87 29.77 -18.38 -22.93
N SER A 88 29.87 -18.12 -24.23
CA SER A 88 28.89 -17.27 -24.92
C SER A 88 27.50 -17.92 -24.96
N LEU A 89 26.44 -17.13 -25.11
CA LEU A 89 25.07 -17.65 -25.25
C LEU A 89 24.93 -18.66 -26.40
N SER A 90 25.73 -18.51 -27.46
CA SER A 90 25.83 -19.45 -28.58
C SER A 90 26.55 -20.76 -28.24
N GLU A 91 27.54 -20.73 -27.33
CA GLU A 91 28.29 -21.91 -26.88
C GLU A 91 27.48 -22.80 -25.94
N LEU A 92 26.47 -22.25 -25.26
CA LEU A 92 25.46 -23.02 -24.51
C LEU A 92 24.74 -24.07 -25.38
N GLY A 93 24.70 -23.89 -26.70
CA GLY A 93 24.13 -24.83 -27.64
C GLY A 93 24.93 -26.14 -27.83
N GLY A 94 26.25 -26.12 -27.59
CA GLY A 94 27.18 -27.18 -28.04
C GLY A 94 28.10 -27.82 -26.98
N GLY A 95 28.25 -27.24 -25.77
CA GLY A 95 29.20 -27.72 -24.73
C GLY A 95 28.59 -28.54 -23.56
N ASN A 96 29.35 -28.69 -22.46
CA ASN A 96 28.88 -29.32 -21.20
C ASN A 96 27.80 -28.45 -20.53
N LYS A 97 26.55 -28.60 -21.00
CA LYS A 97 25.42 -27.71 -20.67
C LYS A 97 25.07 -27.68 -19.20
N ALA A 98 25.33 -28.77 -18.47
CA ALA A 98 24.86 -28.91 -17.10
C ALA A 98 25.52 -27.89 -16.17
N ASP A 99 26.84 -27.76 -16.21
CA ASP A 99 27.56 -26.88 -15.27
C ASP A 99 27.37 -25.40 -15.60
N VAL A 100 27.21 -25.07 -16.88
CA VAL A 100 26.90 -23.72 -17.35
C VAL A 100 25.49 -23.30 -16.95
N LEU A 101 24.49 -24.17 -17.11
CA LEU A 101 23.10 -23.89 -16.70
C LEU A 101 22.97 -23.73 -15.18
N LYS A 102 23.71 -24.53 -14.41
CA LYS A 102 23.83 -24.40 -12.94
C LYS A 102 24.31 -23.01 -12.54
N ALA A 103 25.44 -22.57 -13.09
CA ALA A 103 26.03 -21.27 -12.79
C ALA A 103 25.14 -20.09 -13.25
N LEU A 104 24.50 -20.22 -14.42
CA LEU A 104 23.57 -19.21 -14.93
C LEU A 104 22.33 -19.04 -14.07
N PHE A 105 21.75 -20.14 -13.60
CA PHE A 105 20.56 -20.07 -12.75
C PHE A 105 20.88 -19.40 -11.41
N ALA A 106 21.97 -19.81 -10.75
CA ALA A 106 22.43 -19.17 -9.51
C ALA A 106 22.66 -17.65 -9.72
N HIS A 107 23.32 -17.27 -10.82
CA HIS A 107 23.54 -15.86 -11.18
C HIS A 107 22.22 -15.09 -11.34
N ILE A 108 21.23 -15.67 -12.03
CA ILE A 108 19.90 -15.04 -12.21
C ILE A 108 19.23 -14.76 -10.87
N VAL A 109 19.29 -15.69 -9.93
CA VAL A 109 18.58 -15.52 -8.66
C VAL A 109 19.33 -14.60 -7.70
N TYR A 110 20.67 -14.65 -7.64
CA TYR A 110 21.46 -13.72 -6.83
C TYR A 110 21.33 -12.27 -7.30
N GLN A 111 21.36 -12.01 -8.62
CA GLN A 111 21.16 -10.66 -9.14
C GLN A 111 19.72 -10.16 -8.90
N ALA A 112 18.71 -11.03 -9.06
CA ALA A 112 17.31 -10.68 -8.79
C ALA A 112 17.12 -10.36 -7.30
N THR A 113 17.70 -11.15 -6.40
CA THR A 113 17.73 -10.88 -4.95
C THR A 113 18.35 -9.52 -4.66
N THR A 114 19.47 -9.18 -5.31
CA THR A 114 20.15 -7.89 -5.14
C THR A 114 19.23 -6.72 -5.53
N SER A 115 18.50 -6.84 -6.64
CA SER A 115 17.52 -5.84 -7.09
C SER A 115 16.34 -5.73 -6.13
N THR A 116 15.80 -6.86 -5.67
CA THR A 116 14.64 -6.90 -4.77
C THR A 116 14.93 -6.27 -3.40
N ILE A 117 16.14 -6.41 -2.86
CA ILE A 117 16.58 -5.65 -1.66
C ILE A 117 16.36 -4.13 -1.83
N VAL A 118 16.51 -3.61 -3.04
CA VAL A 118 16.29 -2.20 -3.38
C VAL A 118 14.81 -1.88 -3.60
N SER A 119 14.02 -2.82 -4.13
CA SER A 119 12.54 -2.69 -4.26
C SER A 119 11.90 -2.25 -2.96
N GLY A 120 12.14 -3.04 -1.89
CA GLY A 120 11.54 -2.82 -0.59
C GLY A 120 11.90 -1.45 -0.01
N ALA A 121 13.18 -1.07 -0.04
CA ALA A 121 13.66 0.20 0.51
C ALA A 121 12.98 1.42 -0.15
N LEU A 122 12.77 1.34 -1.47
CA LEU A 122 12.26 2.41 -2.32
C LEU A 122 10.74 2.36 -2.53
N ALA A 123 10.02 1.53 -1.78
CA ALA A 123 8.59 1.36 -1.93
C ALA A 123 7.78 2.65 -1.69
N GLU A 124 6.54 2.63 -2.17
CA GLU A 124 5.48 3.66 -2.02
C GLU A 124 5.66 5.01 -2.72
N ARG A 125 6.89 5.46 -3.04
CA ARG A 125 7.13 6.80 -3.63
C ARG A 125 7.98 6.84 -4.89
N THR A 126 8.65 5.73 -5.22
CA THR A 126 9.51 5.66 -6.40
C THR A 126 8.67 5.32 -7.62
N ALA A 127 8.82 6.08 -8.69
CA ALA A 127 8.15 5.81 -9.95
C ALA A 127 8.54 4.42 -10.47
N LEU A 128 7.55 3.60 -10.87
CA LEU A 128 7.80 2.23 -11.30
C LEU A 128 8.78 2.15 -12.47
N SER A 129 8.69 3.09 -13.43
CA SER A 129 9.63 3.19 -14.56
C SER A 129 11.06 3.47 -14.12
N ALA A 130 11.26 4.39 -13.18
CA ALA A 130 12.58 4.71 -12.63
C ALA A 130 13.15 3.52 -11.85
N TYR A 131 12.30 2.82 -11.09
CA TYR A 131 12.70 1.59 -10.40
C TYR A 131 13.13 0.49 -11.38
N LEU A 132 12.40 0.27 -12.47
CA LEU A 132 12.76 -0.74 -13.46
C LEU A 132 14.08 -0.43 -14.16
N LEU A 133 14.35 0.84 -14.45
CA LEU A 133 15.66 1.26 -14.96
C LEU A 133 16.76 0.95 -13.94
N LEU A 134 16.54 1.25 -12.66
CA LEU A 134 17.49 0.94 -11.60
C LEU A 134 17.71 -0.58 -11.45
N SER A 135 16.64 -1.38 -11.46
CA SER A 135 16.72 -2.85 -11.42
C SER A 135 17.49 -3.42 -12.62
N ALA A 136 17.33 -2.84 -13.81
CA ALA A 136 18.11 -3.21 -15.00
C ALA A 136 19.59 -2.84 -14.86
N VAL A 137 19.91 -1.68 -14.26
CA VAL A 137 21.29 -1.29 -13.97
C VAL A 137 21.91 -2.18 -12.90
N ILE A 138 21.14 -2.56 -11.86
CA ILE A 138 21.62 -3.48 -10.83
C ILE A 138 21.96 -4.84 -11.46
N SER A 139 21.00 -5.42 -12.18
CA SER A 139 21.12 -6.77 -12.76
C SER A 139 22.12 -6.82 -13.93
N GLY A 140 22.16 -5.78 -14.77
CA GLY A 140 22.99 -5.72 -15.96
C GLY A 140 24.40 -5.19 -15.74
N LEU A 141 24.64 -4.41 -14.67
CA LEU A 141 25.91 -3.73 -14.45
C LEU A 141 26.45 -3.84 -13.02
N ILE A 142 25.72 -3.41 -11.99
CA ILE A 142 26.27 -3.33 -10.62
C ILE A 142 26.61 -4.73 -10.08
N PHE A 143 25.64 -5.64 -10.08
CA PHE A 143 25.83 -7.01 -9.62
C PHE A 143 26.93 -7.75 -10.41
N PRO A 144 26.91 -7.81 -11.76
CA PRO A 144 27.95 -8.52 -12.49
C PRO A 144 29.34 -7.89 -12.32
N LEU A 145 29.46 -6.57 -12.17
CA LEU A 145 30.76 -5.96 -11.84
C LEU A 145 31.24 -6.32 -10.43
N ALA A 146 30.33 -6.39 -9.45
CA ALA A 146 30.64 -6.86 -8.10
C ALA A 146 31.12 -8.32 -8.11
N VAL A 147 30.45 -9.20 -8.85
CA VAL A 147 30.88 -10.58 -9.10
C VAL A 147 32.26 -10.59 -9.76
N ARG A 148 32.47 -9.79 -10.82
CA ARG A 148 33.72 -9.75 -11.57
C ARG A 148 34.93 -9.43 -10.71
N VAL A 149 34.82 -8.47 -9.79
CA VAL A 149 35.94 -8.11 -8.91
C VAL A 149 36.15 -9.12 -7.77
N THR A 150 35.15 -9.98 -7.49
CA THR A 150 35.13 -11.01 -6.45
C THR A 150 35.11 -12.43 -7.05
N TRP A 151 33.97 -13.12 -7.07
CA TRP A 151 33.78 -14.51 -7.50
C TRP A 151 34.20 -14.79 -8.94
N GLY A 152 34.19 -13.78 -9.79
CA GLY A 152 34.57 -13.86 -11.20
C GLY A 152 36.07 -13.92 -11.48
N GLY A 153 36.90 -14.14 -10.45
CA GLY A 153 38.36 -14.23 -10.58
C GLY A 153 39.08 -12.88 -10.56
N GLY A 154 38.39 -11.81 -10.15
CA GLY A 154 38.95 -10.46 -10.09
C GLY A 154 39.96 -10.25 -8.95
N PHE A 155 40.48 -9.02 -8.87
CA PHE A 155 41.61 -8.71 -7.98
C PHE A 155 41.34 -9.00 -6.49
N LEU A 156 40.10 -8.91 -6.00
CA LEU A 156 39.80 -9.22 -4.59
C LEU A 156 40.01 -10.71 -4.31
N SER A 157 39.67 -11.58 -5.26
CA SER A 157 39.86 -13.04 -5.15
C SER A 157 41.32 -13.47 -5.24
N THR A 158 42.20 -12.60 -5.77
CA THR A 158 43.63 -12.88 -5.96
C THR A 158 44.53 -12.12 -5.00
N MET A 159 43.96 -11.38 -4.04
CA MET A 159 44.70 -10.79 -2.93
C MET A 159 45.40 -11.87 -2.08
N ASP A 160 46.41 -11.47 -1.32
CA ASP A 160 47.08 -12.33 -0.35
C ASP A 160 46.96 -11.77 1.09
N PRO A 161 46.12 -12.36 1.96
CA PRO A 161 45.18 -13.46 1.69
C PRO A 161 43.96 -12.99 0.88
N PRO A 162 43.25 -13.89 0.19
CA PRO A 162 42.14 -13.53 -0.68
C PRO A 162 40.95 -12.99 0.12
N PHE A 163 40.19 -12.09 -0.50
CA PHE A 163 38.84 -11.73 -0.06
C PHE A 163 37.94 -12.97 -0.11
N ILE A 164 37.12 -13.17 0.91
CA ILE A 164 36.25 -14.34 1.04
C ILE A 164 34.82 -13.86 1.30
N ASP A 165 33.91 -14.22 0.40
CA ASP A 165 32.47 -14.01 0.57
C ASP A 165 31.77 -15.25 0.01
N TYR A 166 31.51 -16.24 0.85
CA TYR A 166 31.09 -17.57 0.41
C TYR A 166 29.78 -17.56 -0.38
N ALA A 167 28.74 -16.95 0.17
CA ALA A 167 27.39 -16.92 -0.42
C ALA A 167 26.86 -15.51 -0.73
N GLY A 168 27.52 -14.42 -0.29
CA GLY A 168 27.16 -13.07 -0.75
C GLY A 168 26.74 -12.06 0.31
N SER A 169 27.32 -12.06 1.52
CA SER A 169 27.13 -10.92 2.44
C SER A 169 27.64 -9.62 1.82
N GLY A 170 28.71 -9.68 1.03
CA GLY A 170 29.24 -8.56 0.29
C GLY A 170 28.50 -8.37 -1.05
N VAL A 171 28.65 -9.34 -1.94
CA VAL A 171 28.28 -9.23 -3.36
C VAL A 171 26.77 -9.06 -3.58
N VAL A 172 25.93 -9.65 -2.72
CA VAL A 172 24.47 -9.53 -2.80
C VAL A 172 23.97 -8.48 -1.81
N HIS A 173 24.26 -8.68 -0.52
CA HIS A 173 23.60 -7.92 0.54
C HIS A 173 24.22 -6.53 0.77
N LEU A 174 25.54 -6.41 0.89
CA LEU A 174 26.19 -5.11 1.04
C LEU A 174 26.00 -4.24 -0.21
N VAL A 175 26.11 -4.83 -1.40
CA VAL A 175 25.81 -4.16 -2.68
C VAL A 175 24.35 -3.69 -2.70
N GLY A 176 23.37 -4.59 -2.49
CA GLY A 176 21.96 -4.24 -2.46
C GLY A 176 21.64 -3.16 -1.43
N GLY A 177 22.15 -3.31 -0.20
CA GLY A 177 21.96 -2.32 0.88
C GLY A 177 22.62 -0.96 0.59
N THR A 178 23.75 -0.94 -0.12
CA THR A 178 24.40 0.32 -0.54
C THR A 178 23.56 1.03 -1.60
N VAL A 179 23.05 0.29 -2.60
CA VAL A 179 22.16 0.85 -3.61
C VAL A 179 20.85 1.34 -2.97
N SER A 180 20.29 0.60 -2.00
CA SER A 180 19.14 1.05 -1.21
C SER A 180 19.40 2.36 -0.49
N LEU A 181 20.58 2.52 0.13
CA LEU A 181 20.95 3.76 0.84
C LEU A 181 21.01 4.95 -0.13
N VAL A 182 21.72 4.78 -1.26
CA VAL A 182 21.79 5.81 -2.30
C VAL A 182 20.40 6.15 -2.83
N GLY A 183 19.60 5.13 -3.15
CA GLY A 183 18.23 5.30 -3.62
C GLY A 183 17.37 6.09 -2.63
N CYS A 184 17.38 5.72 -1.35
CA CYS A 184 16.63 6.37 -0.29
C CYS A 184 17.00 7.84 -0.13
N VAL A 185 18.30 8.17 -0.19
CA VAL A 185 18.80 9.54 -0.13
C VAL A 185 18.34 10.34 -1.36
N CYS A 186 18.45 9.76 -2.56
CA CYS A 186 18.07 10.45 -3.81
C CYS A 186 16.56 10.64 -3.97
N VAL A 187 15.72 9.67 -3.58
CA VAL A 187 14.25 9.77 -3.70
C VAL A 187 13.62 10.58 -2.57
N GLY A 188 14.30 10.66 -1.42
CA GLY A 188 13.82 11.34 -0.22
C GLY A 188 12.76 10.55 0.56
N SER A 189 12.25 11.16 1.62
CA SER A 189 11.31 10.50 2.53
C SER A 189 9.87 10.50 2.02
N ARG A 190 9.06 9.51 2.40
CA ARG A 190 7.61 9.51 2.14
C ARG A 190 6.94 10.73 2.77
N GLN A 191 5.94 11.27 2.11
CA GLN A 191 5.18 12.43 2.60
C GLN A 191 4.52 12.08 3.94
N GLY A 192 4.72 12.92 4.96
CA GLY A 192 4.18 12.69 6.30
C GLY A 192 4.95 11.68 7.16
N ARG A 193 6.00 11.02 6.65
CA ARG A 193 6.75 9.98 7.40
C ARG A 193 7.26 10.45 8.77
N TRP A 194 7.70 11.71 8.81
CA TRP A 194 8.30 12.37 9.97
C TRP A 194 7.36 13.38 10.64
N ASP A 195 6.11 13.46 10.16
CA ASP A 195 5.08 14.27 10.80
C ASP A 195 4.52 13.48 12.00
N PRO A 196 4.54 14.01 13.23
CA PRO A 196 4.06 13.31 14.42
C PRO A 196 2.60 12.83 14.34
N ILE A 197 1.75 13.53 13.57
CA ILE A 197 0.33 13.20 13.41
C ILE A 197 0.17 12.08 12.40
N MET A 198 0.92 12.12 11.29
CA MET A 198 0.80 11.14 10.21
C MET A 198 1.65 9.88 10.44
N GLN A 199 2.59 9.90 11.40
CA GLN A 199 3.54 8.81 11.63
C GLN A 199 2.84 7.45 11.89
N ALA A 200 1.65 7.47 12.49
CA ALA A 200 0.85 6.27 12.77
C ALA A 200 0.37 5.55 11.49
N GLN A 201 0.38 6.21 10.33
CA GLN A 201 -0.03 5.63 9.04
C GLN A 201 1.06 4.74 8.41
N PHE A 202 2.29 4.76 8.93
CA PHE A 202 3.44 4.03 8.38
C PHE A 202 3.70 2.69 9.10
N VAL A 203 2.65 2.11 9.69
CA VAL A 203 2.71 0.79 10.31
C VAL A 203 2.49 -0.31 9.26
N PRO A 204 3.10 -1.50 9.43
CA PRO A 204 2.87 -2.64 8.55
C PRO A 204 1.38 -2.97 8.43
N HIS A 205 0.87 -3.08 7.20
CA HIS A 205 -0.55 -3.35 6.98
C HIS A 205 -0.90 -4.84 7.23
N ASN A 206 0.04 -5.77 7.09
CA ASN A 206 -0.18 -7.21 7.24
C ASN A 206 1.03 -7.92 7.87
N VAL A 207 1.09 -7.88 9.21
CA VAL A 207 2.16 -8.54 10.00
C VAL A 207 2.26 -10.06 9.75
N PRO A 208 1.17 -10.84 9.64
CA PRO A 208 1.27 -12.26 9.25
C PRO A 208 2.00 -12.49 7.92
N SER A 209 1.79 -11.64 6.92
CA SER A 209 2.52 -11.69 5.65
C SER A 209 4.02 -11.46 5.85
N VAL A 210 4.40 -10.52 6.72
CA VAL A 210 5.80 -10.28 7.08
C VAL A 210 6.43 -11.52 7.71
N ILE A 211 5.75 -12.16 8.66
CA ILE A 211 6.23 -13.38 9.32
C ILE A 211 6.41 -14.50 8.30
N ASN A 212 5.38 -14.75 7.48
CA ASN A 212 5.43 -15.80 6.45
C ASN A 212 6.54 -15.52 5.42
N GLY A 213 6.71 -14.27 5.00
CA GLY A 213 7.80 -13.85 4.12
C GLY A 213 9.17 -14.10 4.75
N THR A 214 9.32 -13.75 6.03
CA THR A 214 10.56 -13.99 6.80
C THR A 214 10.91 -15.49 6.89
N LEU A 215 9.91 -16.34 7.18
CA LEU A 215 10.11 -17.79 7.25
C LEU A 215 10.43 -18.39 5.87
N MET A 216 9.81 -17.87 4.81
CA MET A 216 10.11 -18.28 3.44
C MET A 216 11.53 -17.86 3.02
N LEU A 217 11.97 -16.66 3.43
CA LEU A 217 13.35 -16.21 3.24
C LEU A 217 14.33 -17.11 3.99
N TRP A 218 14.06 -17.47 5.25
CA TRP A 218 14.89 -18.43 5.98
C TRP A 218 14.98 -19.75 5.21
N LEU A 219 13.84 -20.32 4.80
CA LEU A 219 13.83 -21.56 4.02
C LEU A 219 14.69 -21.43 2.75
N GLY A 220 14.57 -20.32 2.03
CA GLY A 220 15.40 -20.05 0.85
C GLY A 220 16.88 -19.89 1.17
N TRP A 221 17.24 -19.42 2.37
CA TRP A 221 18.62 -19.32 2.84
C TRP A 221 19.33 -20.68 2.95
N TYR A 222 18.58 -21.78 3.11
CA TYR A 222 19.13 -23.14 3.03
C TYR A 222 19.49 -23.56 1.61
N GLY A 223 18.90 -22.94 0.59
CA GLY A 223 19.43 -23.00 -0.76
C GLY A 223 20.60 -22.04 -0.94
N PHE A 224 20.51 -20.82 -0.40
CA PHE A 224 21.47 -19.73 -0.62
C PHE A 224 22.87 -20.06 -0.07
N ASN A 225 22.95 -20.39 1.22
CA ASN A 225 24.24 -20.65 1.87
C ASN A 225 24.76 -22.06 1.51
N PRO A 226 24.11 -23.18 1.91
CA PRO A 226 24.57 -24.51 1.52
C PRO A 226 24.72 -24.73 0.02
N GLY A 227 23.81 -24.19 -0.80
CA GLY A 227 23.85 -24.34 -2.25
C GLY A 227 25.04 -23.65 -2.92
N SER A 228 25.66 -22.67 -2.25
CA SER A 228 26.88 -22.01 -2.73
C SER A 228 28.08 -22.97 -2.82
N GLN A 229 28.04 -24.15 -2.19
CA GLN A 229 29.03 -25.19 -2.41
C GLN A 229 29.03 -25.71 -3.86
N ALA A 230 27.88 -25.65 -4.54
CA ALA A 230 27.65 -26.15 -5.90
C ALA A 230 27.94 -27.66 -6.14
N ALA A 231 28.31 -28.40 -5.09
CA ALA A 231 28.56 -29.84 -5.11
C ALA A 231 28.18 -30.48 -3.76
N ILE A 232 27.91 -31.78 -3.79
CA ILE A 232 27.58 -32.62 -2.62
C ILE A 232 28.09 -34.07 -2.77
N SER A 233 28.69 -34.41 -3.91
CA SER A 233 29.00 -35.80 -4.25
C SER A 233 30.18 -36.39 -3.50
N THR A 234 31.03 -35.57 -2.86
CA THR A 234 32.15 -36.02 -2.02
C THR A 234 31.87 -35.84 -0.53
N GLU A 235 32.58 -36.58 0.32
CA GLU A 235 32.50 -36.41 1.78
C GLU A 235 32.95 -35.01 2.22
N ALA A 236 33.94 -34.42 1.53
CA ALA A 236 34.39 -33.07 1.80
C ALA A 236 33.29 -32.03 1.51
N ASP A 237 32.63 -32.15 0.35
CA ASP A 237 31.51 -31.28 -0.02
C ASP A 237 30.34 -31.43 0.96
N LEU A 238 30.00 -32.66 1.31
CA LEU A 238 28.93 -32.95 2.27
C LEU A 238 29.20 -32.32 3.64
N ASN A 239 30.44 -32.36 4.12
CA ASN A 239 30.82 -31.73 5.39
C ASN A 239 30.70 -30.20 5.34
N ILE A 240 31.03 -29.57 4.21
CA ILE A 240 30.85 -28.12 4.01
C ILE A 240 29.35 -27.77 3.96
N VAL A 241 28.55 -28.53 3.21
CA VAL A 241 27.09 -28.38 3.15
C VAL A 241 26.47 -28.54 4.54
N ALA A 242 26.92 -29.51 5.34
CA ALA A 242 26.44 -29.70 6.71
C ALA A 242 26.82 -28.52 7.62
N ASN A 243 28.07 -28.04 7.54
CA ASN A 243 28.54 -26.90 8.32
C ASN A 243 27.73 -25.63 7.98
N THR A 244 27.58 -25.33 6.69
CA THR A 244 26.83 -24.15 6.20
C THR A 244 25.37 -24.19 6.61
N PHE A 245 24.73 -25.36 6.63
CA PHE A 245 23.34 -25.49 7.09
C PHE A 245 23.22 -25.12 8.57
N ILE A 246 24.08 -25.70 9.42
CA ILE A 246 24.05 -25.46 10.87
C ILE A 246 24.43 -24.01 11.20
N THR A 247 25.49 -23.48 10.59
CA THR A 247 25.93 -22.10 10.84
C THR A 247 24.84 -21.09 10.47
N THR A 248 24.15 -21.32 9.35
CA THR A 248 22.98 -20.54 8.90
C THR A 248 21.86 -20.56 9.93
N SER A 249 21.44 -21.74 10.38
CA SER A 249 20.38 -21.86 11.38
C SER A 249 20.75 -21.17 12.71
N TYR A 250 21.98 -21.36 13.18
CA TYR A 250 22.44 -20.81 14.44
C TYR A 250 22.56 -19.29 14.40
N ALA A 251 23.06 -18.72 13.30
CA ALA A 251 23.14 -17.27 13.15
C ALA A 251 21.75 -16.63 13.10
N GLY A 252 20.81 -17.16 12.30
CA GLY A 252 19.43 -16.67 12.27
C GLY A 252 18.73 -16.77 13.62
N ALA A 253 18.87 -17.91 14.31
CA ALA A 253 18.23 -18.14 15.60
C ALA A 253 18.78 -17.23 16.71
N SER A 254 20.11 -17.12 16.83
CA SER A 254 20.75 -16.23 17.82
C SER A 254 20.41 -14.77 17.59
N ALA A 255 20.38 -14.33 16.32
CA ALA A 255 20.01 -12.98 15.94
C ALA A 255 18.58 -12.64 16.36
N GLY A 256 17.61 -13.50 16.03
CA GLY A 256 16.21 -13.33 16.42
C GLY A 256 16.00 -13.34 17.94
N LEU A 257 16.70 -14.25 18.65
CA LEU A 257 16.63 -14.33 20.11
C LEU A 257 17.17 -13.06 20.79
N VAL A 258 18.31 -12.54 20.32
CA VAL A 258 18.91 -11.31 20.87
C VAL A 258 17.96 -10.13 20.66
N VAL A 259 17.38 -9.97 19.47
CA VAL A 259 16.42 -8.89 19.23
C VAL A 259 15.16 -9.04 20.08
N LEU A 260 14.62 -10.26 20.22
CA LEU A 260 13.52 -10.52 21.14
C LEU A 260 13.84 -10.04 22.56
N ILE A 261 14.96 -10.49 23.12
CA ILE A 261 15.36 -10.14 24.50
C ILE A 261 15.52 -8.62 24.63
N VAL A 262 16.28 -8.00 23.73
CA VAL A 262 16.61 -6.58 23.80
C VAL A 262 15.36 -5.71 23.62
N THR A 263 14.51 -6.02 22.63
CA THR A 263 13.25 -5.29 22.42
C THR A 263 12.29 -5.48 23.57
N TYR A 264 12.10 -6.70 24.06
CA TYR A 264 11.22 -7.00 25.19
C TYR A 264 11.61 -6.23 26.46
N VAL A 265 12.91 -6.11 26.74
CA VAL A 265 13.42 -5.31 27.86
C VAL A 265 13.18 -3.81 27.62
N TRP A 266 13.48 -3.30 26.42
CA TRP A 266 13.31 -1.88 26.10
C TRP A 266 11.85 -1.42 26.09
N THR A 267 10.94 -2.26 25.62
CA THR A 267 9.51 -1.97 25.56
C THR A 267 8.77 -2.27 26.86
N ARG A 268 9.48 -2.72 27.90
CA ARG A 268 8.91 -3.10 29.21
C ARG A 268 7.85 -4.20 29.10
N GLY A 269 8.14 -5.22 28.31
CA GLY A 269 7.35 -6.45 28.24
C GLY A 269 6.50 -6.64 26.99
N THR A 270 6.71 -5.86 25.92
CA THR A 270 6.01 -6.07 24.64
C THR A 270 6.95 -6.69 23.59
N ILE A 271 6.39 -7.52 22.71
CA ILE A 271 7.15 -8.20 21.65
C ILE A 271 7.07 -7.37 20.37
N ASP A 272 8.23 -6.93 19.86
CA ASP A 272 8.34 -6.28 18.56
C ASP A 272 8.70 -7.31 17.47
N VAL A 273 7.65 -7.88 16.87
CA VAL A 273 7.78 -8.91 15.83
C VAL A 273 8.55 -8.40 14.61
N MET A 274 8.39 -7.13 14.24
CA MET A 274 9.04 -6.55 13.07
C MET A 274 10.54 -6.49 13.25
N SER A 275 10.99 -6.00 14.42
CA SER A 275 12.41 -6.00 14.77
C SER A 275 12.96 -7.43 14.84
N ILE A 276 12.20 -8.40 15.37
CA ILE A 276 12.64 -9.81 15.42
C ILE A 276 12.84 -10.37 14.00
N CYS A 277 11.88 -10.16 13.10
CA CYS A 277 11.97 -10.58 11.70
C CYS A 277 13.19 -9.95 10.99
N ASN A 278 13.39 -8.64 11.11
CA ASN A 278 14.54 -7.99 10.49
C ASN A 278 15.87 -8.38 11.16
N GLY A 279 15.87 -8.56 12.48
CA GLY A 279 17.02 -9.01 13.25
C GLY A 279 17.50 -10.38 12.83
N LEU A 280 16.59 -11.36 12.73
CA LEU A 280 16.94 -12.72 12.31
C LEU A 280 17.45 -12.75 10.86
N LEU A 281 16.84 -11.97 9.96
CA LEU A 281 17.30 -11.83 8.58
C LEU A 281 18.71 -11.21 8.52
N CYS A 282 19.01 -10.21 9.37
CA CYS A 282 20.35 -9.63 9.48
C CYS A 282 21.39 -10.69 9.91
N GLY A 283 21.03 -11.59 10.82
CA GLY A 283 21.87 -12.73 11.20
C GLY A 283 22.16 -13.70 10.05
N LEU A 284 21.12 -14.02 9.27
CA LEU A 284 21.24 -14.86 8.06
C LEU A 284 22.12 -14.19 7.00
N VAL A 285 21.94 -12.89 6.78
CA VAL A 285 22.79 -12.07 5.90
C VAL A 285 24.25 -12.09 6.34
N ALA A 286 24.52 -11.89 7.63
CA ALA A 286 25.90 -11.76 8.12
C ALA A 286 26.68 -13.09 8.01
N ILE A 287 26.06 -14.24 8.28
CA ILE A 287 26.78 -15.52 8.22
C ILE A 287 27.08 -15.96 6.78
N SER A 288 26.39 -15.44 5.76
CA SER A 288 26.56 -15.83 4.36
C SER A 288 27.99 -15.68 3.83
N ALA A 289 28.80 -14.76 4.33
CA ALA A 289 30.19 -14.60 3.89
C ALA A 289 31.12 -15.73 4.34
N GLY A 290 30.81 -16.41 5.45
CA GLY A 290 31.70 -17.37 6.09
C GLY A 290 31.03 -18.62 6.61
N SER A 291 29.83 -18.96 6.13
CA SER A 291 29.06 -20.11 6.64
C SER A 291 29.79 -21.46 6.47
N ASP A 292 30.75 -21.54 5.55
CA ASP A 292 31.61 -22.69 5.28
C ASP A 292 32.84 -22.77 6.20
N MET A 293 33.39 -21.61 6.58
CA MET A 293 34.69 -21.50 7.28
C MET A 293 34.60 -21.03 8.73
N ILE A 294 33.43 -20.61 9.22
CA ILE A 294 33.20 -20.28 10.63
C ILE A 294 32.65 -21.52 11.33
N ASP A 295 33.16 -21.81 12.54
CA ASP A 295 32.65 -22.91 13.34
C ASP A 295 31.22 -22.63 13.83
N PRO A 296 30.34 -23.65 13.93
CA PRO A 296 28.96 -23.47 14.38
C PRO A 296 28.79 -22.71 15.70
N SER A 297 29.68 -22.94 16.67
CA SER A 297 29.63 -22.20 17.94
C SER A 297 29.82 -20.69 17.77
N TRP A 298 30.68 -20.29 16.84
CA TRP A 298 30.96 -18.87 16.56
C TRP A 298 29.88 -18.23 15.69
N SER A 299 29.10 -18.97 14.90
CA SER A 299 28.01 -18.39 14.11
C SER A 299 26.87 -17.83 14.99
N LEU A 300 26.69 -18.35 16.21
CA LEU A 300 25.80 -17.75 17.22
C LEU A 300 26.24 -16.33 17.61
N VAL A 301 27.56 -16.10 17.70
CA VAL A 301 28.13 -14.79 18.01
C VAL A 301 27.97 -13.85 16.81
N VAL A 302 28.16 -14.35 15.59
CA VAL A 302 27.91 -13.58 14.36
C VAL A 302 26.47 -13.09 14.30
N GLY A 303 25.50 -14.00 14.49
CA GLY A 303 24.08 -13.65 14.50
C GLY A 303 23.73 -12.61 15.57
N ALA A 304 24.19 -12.82 16.80
CA ALA A 304 23.97 -11.89 17.90
C ALA A 304 24.59 -10.49 17.65
N ALA A 305 25.82 -10.43 17.16
CA ALA A 305 26.50 -9.17 16.89
C ALA A 305 25.88 -8.41 15.70
N ALA A 306 25.51 -9.14 14.64
CA ALA A 306 24.84 -8.57 13.47
C ALA A 306 23.48 -7.97 13.84
N SER A 307 22.70 -8.63 14.70
CA SER A 307 21.38 -8.13 15.08
C SER A 307 21.44 -6.89 15.97
N VAL A 308 22.41 -6.81 16.90
CA VAL A 308 22.69 -5.58 17.65
C VAL A 308 23.09 -4.44 16.73
N SER A 309 23.95 -4.73 15.74
CA SER A 309 24.39 -3.74 14.74
C SER A 309 23.21 -3.24 13.88
N TYR A 310 22.31 -4.14 13.48
CA TYR A 310 21.05 -3.79 12.81
C TYR A 310 20.19 -2.83 13.66
N MET A 311 19.99 -3.13 14.95
CA MET A 311 19.16 -2.29 15.82
C MET A 311 19.73 -0.88 16.01
N GLY A 312 21.06 -0.77 16.03
CA GLY A 312 21.77 0.51 16.05
C GLY A 312 21.63 1.25 14.72
N ALA A 313 21.89 0.56 13.61
CA ALA A 313 21.82 1.12 12.26
C ALA A 313 20.41 1.60 11.89
N SER A 314 19.38 0.81 12.17
CA SER A 314 17.98 1.17 11.93
C SER A 314 17.62 2.48 12.64
N ARG A 315 18.03 2.65 13.92
CA ARG A 315 17.83 3.91 14.65
C ARG A 315 18.65 5.06 14.08
N PHE A 316 19.91 4.80 13.71
CA PHE A 316 20.79 5.80 13.15
C PHE A 316 20.25 6.38 11.83
N PHE A 317 19.81 5.54 10.90
CA PHE A 317 19.24 6.00 9.64
C PHE A 317 17.90 6.72 9.82
N LYS A 318 17.06 6.27 10.77
CA LYS A 318 15.84 7.00 11.14
C LYS A 318 16.15 8.37 11.75
N TYR A 319 17.20 8.49 12.56
CA TYR A 319 17.67 9.77 13.09
C TYR A 319 18.15 10.73 11.99
N LEU A 320 18.81 10.19 10.95
CA LEU A 320 19.20 10.95 9.76
C LEU A 320 18.05 11.24 8.79
N HIS A 321 16.81 10.86 9.12
CA HIS A 321 15.64 11.00 8.27
C HIS A 321 15.79 10.28 6.92
N VAL A 322 16.55 9.18 6.89
CA VAL A 322 16.61 8.25 5.75
C VAL A 322 15.41 7.31 5.88
N ASP A 323 14.42 7.48 5.01
CA ASP A 323 13.19 6.67 5.02
C ASP A 323 13.36 5.40 4.17
N ASP A 324 13.93 4.38 4.79
CA ASP A 324 13.91 3.02 4.27
C ASP A 324 12.64 2.30 4.76
N VAL A 325 11.82 1.83 3.83
CA VAL A 325 10.49 1.27 4.17
C VAL A 325 10.61 -0.03 4.96
N VAL A 326 11.61 -0.86 4.66
CA VAL A 326 11.74 -2.23 5.20
C VAL A 326 12.99 -2.42 6.08
N ASP A 327 13.73 -1.34 6.36
CA ASP A 327 15.07 -1.35 6.97
C ASP A 327 16.12 -2.15 6.16
N ALA A 328 15.99 -2.21 4.82
CA ALA A 328 16.93 -2.91 3.93
C ALA A 328 18.39 -2.49 4.10
N VAL A 329 18.68 -1.21 4.29
CA VAL A 329 20.04 -0.69 4.51
C VAL A 329 20.63 -1.25 5.80
N ALA A 330 19.83 -1.32 6.88
CA ALA A 330 20.29 -1.84 8.16
C ALA A 330 20.44 -3.38 8.13
N VAL A 331 19.49 -4.10 7.51
CA VAL A 331 19.53 -5.56 7.42
C VAL A 331 20.61 -6.04 6.45
N HIS A 332 20.62 -5.51 5.22
CA HIS A 332 21.50 -5.99 4.16
C HIS A 332 22.82 -5.23 4.08
N GLY A 333 22.78 -3.89 4.15
CA GLY A 333 24.00 -3.07 4.10
C GLY A 333 24.89 -3.31 5.32
N VAL A 334 24.36 -3.05 6.52
CA VAL A 334 25.12 -3.23 7.76
C VAL A 334 25.30 -4.70 8.10
N GLY A 335 24.30 -5.56 7.91
CA GLY A 335 24.46 -7.01 8.09
C GLY A 335 25.51 -7.60 7.15
N GLY A 336 25.53 -7.16 5.88
CA GLY A 336 26.52 -7.56 4.89
C GLY A 336 27.94 -7.18 5.30
N LEU A 337 28.13 -5.93 5.74
CA LEU A 337 29.41 -5.46 6.28
C LEU A 337 29.82 -6.25 7.53
N CYS A 338 28.90 -6.51 8.46
CA CYS A 338 29.17 -7.32 9.64
C CYS A 338 29.64 -8.72 9.26
N GLY A 339 29.04 -9.32 8.24
CA GLY A 339 29.44 -10.64 7.73
C GLY A 339 30.86 -10.67 7.18
N LEU A 340 31.22 -9.71 6.31
CA LEU A 340 32.58 -9.61 5.78
C LEU A 340 33.62 -9.46 6.90
N LEU A 341 33.36 -8.57 7.87
CA LEU A 341 34.25 -8.39 9.02
C LEU A 341 34.29 -9.63 9.92
N ALA A 342 33.17 -10.34 10.08
CA ALA A 342 33.11 -11.58 10.84
C ALA A 342 34.01 -12.67 10.24
N VAL A 343 34.12 -12.78 8.91
CA VAL A 343 35.09 -13.69 8.28
C VAL A 343 36.52 -13.32 8.67
N GLY A 344 36.86 -12.03 8.62
CA GLY A 344 38.17 -11.53 9.03
C GLY A 344 38.53 -11.86 10.48
N LEU A 345 37.54 -11.90 11.36
CA LEU A 345 37.72 -12.16 12.79
C LEU A 345 37.68 -13.65 13.13
N LEU A 346 36.73 -14.39 12.57
CA LEU A 346 36.27 -15.71 13.05
C LEU A 346 36.52 -16.86 12.07
N HIS A 347 37.14 -16.62 10.92
CA HIS A 347 37.55 -17.72 10.04
C HIS A 347 38.44 -18.70 10.80
N ARG A 348 38.09 -20.00 10.78
CA ARG A 348 38.72 -21.06 11.60
C ARG A 348 40.24 -21.22 11.48
N HIS A 349 40.83 -20.78 10.37
CA HIS A 349 42.26 -20.93 10.08
C HIS A 349 42.97 -19.61 9.72
N LYS A 350 42.21 -18.59 9.30
CA LYS A 350 42.75 -17.31 8.81
C LYS A 350 42.33 -16.11 9.65
N GLY A 351 41.39 -16.30 10.57
CA GLY A 351 40.81 -15.21 11.36
C GLY A 351 41.68 -14.82 12.55
N VAL A 352 41.46 -13.60 13.03
CA VAL A 352 42.17 -13.04 14.21
C VAL A 352 42.02 -13.93 15.45
N VAL A 353 40.82 -14.46 15.70
CA VAL A 353 40.55 -15.33 16.87
C VAL A 353 41.26 -16.67 16.77
N ALA A 354 41.59 -17.13 15.56
CA ALA A 354 42.39 -18.33 15.32
C ALA A 354 43.90 -18.08 15.52
N GLY A 355 44.30 -16.93 16.10
CA GLY A 355 45.70 -16.57 16.34
C GLY A 355 46.44 -16.05 15.12
N GLN A 356 45.71 -15.73 14.04
CA GLN A 356 46.29 -15.12 12.84
C GLN A 356 46.36 -13.60 12.98
N GLY A 357 47.14 -12.94 12.12
CA GLY A 357 47.21 -11.48 12.11
C GLY A 357 45.98 -10.82 11.48
N LEU A 358 46.05 -9.50 11.29
CA LEU A 358 44.94 -8.70 10.76
C LEU A 358 44.77 -8.81 9.24
N GLN A 359 45.56 -9.64 8.55
CA GLN A 359 45.61 -9.66 7.08
C GLN A 359 44.28 -10.08 6.48
N GLN A 360 43.64 -11.14 6.99
CA GLN A 360 42.32 -11.55 6.49
C GLN A 360 41.27 -10.48 6.74
N LEU A 361 41.28 -9.85 7.92
CA LEU A 361 40.37 -8.73 8.23
C LEU A 361 40.57 -7.53 7.30
N LEU A 362 41.82 -7.22 6.96
CA LEU A 362 42.16 -6.16 6.03
C LEU A 362 41.65 -6.47 4.61
N SER A 363 41.83 -7.71 4.12
CA SER A 363 41.29 -8.13 2.82
C SER A 363 39.76 -7.97 2.78
N GLN A 364 39.07 -8.32 3.87
CA GLN A 364 37.61 -8.15 3.99
C GLN A 364 37.19 -6.67 4.02
N ALA A 365 37.91 -5.83 4.76
CA ALA A 365 37.65 -4.40 4.80
C ALA A 365 37.89 -3.72 3.44
N ILE A 366 38.94 -4.10 2.72
CA ILE A 366 39.22 -3.61 1.37
C ILE A 366 38.10 -4.03 0.42
N GLY A 367 37.69 -5.30 0.44
CA GLY A 367 36.58 -5.79 -0.37
C GLY A 367 35.27 -5.05 -0.08
N ALA A 368 34.94 -4.82 1.20
CA ALA A 368 33.77 -4.04 1.59
C ALA A 368 33.80 -2.62 1.02
N VAL A 369 34.94 -1.92 1.14
CA VAL A 369 35.11 -0.56 0.59
C VAL A 369 34.96 -0.55 -0.93
N VAL A 370 35.55 -1.52 -1.63
CA VAL A 370 35.45 -1.64 -3.08
C VAL A 370 34.01 -1.88 -3.51
N LEU A 371 33.30 -2.79 -2.86
CA LEU A 371 31.89 -3.11 -3.17
C LEU A 371 30.97 -1.91 -2.88
N ILE A 372 31.17 -1.20 -1.77
CA ILE A 372 30.44 0.03 -1.45
C ILE A 372 30.73 1.11 -2.50
N ALA A 373 32.01 1.36 -2.82
CA ALA A 373 32.38 2.41 -3.78
C ALA A 373 31.84 2.11 -5.19
N LEU A 374 31.94 0.86 -5.64
CA LEU A 374 31.41 0.41 -6.93
C LEU A 374 29.89 0.59 -7.00
N SER A 375 29.16 0.03 -6.04
CA SER A 375 27.70 0.08 -6.03
C SER A 375 27.17 1.50 -5.81
N ALA A 376 27.78 2.29 -4.91
CA ALA A 376 27.39 3.66 -4.66
C ALA A 376 27.66 4.57 -5.87
N SER A 377 28.82 4.45 -6.53
CA SER A 377 29.16 5.30 -7.67
C SER A 377 28.23 5.09 -8.86
N VAL A 378 27.95 3.85 -9.22
CA VAL A 378 27.05 3.52 -10.34
C VAL A 378 25.61 3.89 -10.01
N SER A 379 25.13 3.59 -8.80
CA SER A 379 23.77 3.96 -8.39
C SER A 379 23.59 5.48 -8.28
N LEU A 380 24.58 6.23 -7.79
CA LEU A 380 24.54 7.71 -7.77
C LEU A 380 24.48 8.29 -9.18
N ALA A 381 25.23 7.72 -10.12
CA ALA A 381 25.23 8.15 -11.52
C ALA A 381 23.85 7.99 -12.19
N VAL A 382 22.99 7.10 -11.68
CA VAL A 382 21.62 6.90 -12.17
C VAL A 382 20.60 7.70 -11.34
N CYS A 383 20.63 7.53 -10.02
CA CYS A 383 19.63 8.08 -9.11
C CYS A 383 19.73 9.61 -8.98
N ALA A 384 20.93 10.20 -8.97
CA ALA A 384 21.07 11.64 -8.78
C ALA A 384 20.54 12.45 -9.97
N PRO A 385 20.86 12.12 -11.25
CA PRO A 385 20.22 12.76 -12.39
C PRO A 385 18.70 12.52 -12.44
N ALA A 386 18.25 11.28 -12.22
CA ALA A 386 16.82 10.96 -12.21
C ALA A 386 16.05 11.75 -11.14
N SER A 387 16.66 11.97 -9.97
CA SER A 387 16.11 12.81 -8.91
C SER A 387 16.08 14.29 -9.32
N TYR A 388 17.18 14.81 -9.87
CA TYR A 388 17.28 16.21 -10.32
C TYR A 388 16.23 16.58 -11.38
N PHE A 389 15.95 15.66 -12.32
CA PHE A 389 14.93 15.86 -13.36
C PHE A 389 13.50 15.50 -12.91
N GLY A 390 13.28 15.12 -11.64
CA GLY A 390 11.96 14.76 -11.13
C GLY A 390 11.39 13.46 -11.70
N LEU A 391 12.25 12.56 -12.20
CA LEU A 391 11.87 11.28 -12.81
C LEU A 391 11.84 10.13 -11.79
N LEU A 392 12.60 10.25 -10.68
CA LEU A 392 12.77 9.18 -9.71
C LEU A 392 11.54 8.97 -8.82
N ARG A 393 10.84 10.06 -8.47
CA ARG A 393 9.71 10.06 -7.54
C ARG A 393 8.39 10.32 -8.28
N VAL A 394 7.31 9.70 -7.80
CA VAL A 394 5.96 10.06 -8.24
C VAL A 394 5.53 11.41 -7.68
N ASP A 395 4.45 11.98 -8.22
CA ASP A 395 3.88 13.20 -7.65
C ASP A 395 3.23 12.93 -6.27
N GLY A 396 3.00 14.01 -5.52
CA GLY A 396 2.47 13.89 -4.15
C GLY A 396 1.04 13.37 -4.05
N GLU A 397 0.23 13.61 -5.08
CA GLU A 397 -1.16 13.14 -5.10
C GLU A 397 -1.21 11.64 -5.38
N GLU A 398 -0.40 11.15 -6.32
CA GLU A 398 -0.16 9.74 -6.62
C GLU A 398 0.38 9.01 -5.38
N GLU A 399 1.38 9.57 -4.70
CA GLU A 399 1.93 8.97 -3.48
C GLU A 399 0.89 8.87 -2.36
N SER A 400 0.04 9.89 -2.21
CA SER A 400 -1.03 9.91 -1.20
C SER A 400 -2.13 8.89 -1.51
N LYS A 401 -2.50 8.71 -2.80
CA LYS A 401 -3.48 7.72 -3.24
C LYS A 401 -2.95 6.29 -3.15
N GLY A 402 -1.64 6.12 -3.27
CA GLY A 402 -0.98 4.82 -3.38
C GLY A 402 -0.75 4.40 -4.82
N LEU A 403 0.38 3.74 -5.07
CA LEU A 403 0.82 3.39 -6.42
C LEU A 403 -0.06 2.32 -7.08
N ASP A 404 -0.87 1.59 -6.32
CA ASP A 404 -1.79 0.58 -6.86
C ASP A 404 -2.89 1.21 -7.73
N SER A 405 -3.27 2.47 -7.46
CA SER A 405 -4.23 3.18 -8.30
C SER A 405 -3.73 3.40 -9.72
N LYS A 406 -2.40 3.50 -9.92
CA LYS A 406 -1.77 3.65 -11.24
C LYS A 406 -1.77 2.34 -12.04
N LEU A 407 -1.95 1.22 -11.36
CA LEU A 407 -2.06 -0.11 -11.96
C LEU A 407 -3.53 -0.47 -12.25
N ASN A 408 -4.48 0.47 -12.11
CA ASN A 408 -5.93 0.25 -12.17
C ASN A 408 -6.43 -0.82 -11.17
N MET A 409 -5.69 -1.05 -10.08
CA MET A 409 -6.02 -2.04 -9.06
C MET A 409 -6.82 -1.39 -7.93
N HIS A 410 -7.94 -0.77 -8.28
CA HIS A 410 -8.78 0.02 -7.36
C HIS A 410 -9.34 -0.80 -6.19
N ALA A 411 -9.50 -2.12 -6.35
CA ALA A 411 -10.07 -3.00 -5.34
C ALA A 411 -9.26 -3.06 -4.02
N TYR A 412 -7.93 -2.82 -4.05
CA TYR A 412 -7.07 -2.75 -2.85
C TYR A 412 -6.95 -1.33 -2.27
N ALA A 413 -7.13 -0.28 -3.07
CA ALA A 413 -6.96 1.11 -2.64
C ALA A 413 -8.24 1.74 -2.05
N GLN A 414 -9.42 1.21 -2.40
CA GLN A 414 -10.71 1.82 -2.09
C GLN A 414 -11.09 1.69 -0.61
N SER A 415 -10.71 0.59 0.06
CA SER A 415 -10.89 0.38 1.51
C SER A 415 -10.15 1.45 2.33
N SER A 416 -8.86 1.67 2.03
CA SER A 416 -7.99 2.60 2.74
C SER A 416 -8.38 4.07 2.55
N MET A 417 -8.70 4.49 1.32
CA MET A 417 -9.10 5.86 1.03
C MET A 417 -10.44 6.24 1.68
N ASP A 418 -11.39 5.31 1.69
CA ASP A 418 -12.64 5.50 2.42
C ASP A 418 -12.33 5.63 3.93
N MET A 419 -11.50 4.77 4.52
CA MET A 419 -11.17 4.88 5.95
C MET A 419 -10.52 6.22 6.34
N ILE A 420 -9.56 6.73 5.55
CA ILE A 420 -8.93 8.04 5.80
C ILE A 420 -9.96 9.17 5.70
N ARG A 421 -10.83 9.10 4.68
CA ARG A 421 -11.89 10.11 4.47
C ARG A 421 -12.85 10.14 5.65
N TYR A 422 -13.35 8.98 6.09
CA TYR A 422 -14.32 8.91 7.18
C TYR A 422 -13.69 9.27 8.54
N SER A 423 -12.41 8.96 8.75
CA SER A 423 -11.67 9.44 9.93
C SER A 423 -11.53 10.97 9.96
N SER A 424 -11.20 11.58 8.82
CA SER A 424 -11.13 13.04 8.68
C SER A 424 -12.49 13.70 8.88
N MET A 425 -13.56 13.11 8.33
CA MET A 425 -14.92 13.59 8.51
C MET A 425 -15.37 13.49 9.97
N GLN A 426 -15.02 12.40 10.67
CA GLN A 426 -15.29 12.24 12.09
C GLN A 426 -14.64 13.37 12.91
N GLN A 427 -13.35 13.67 12.69
CA GLN A 427 -12.66 14.73 13.45
C GLN A 427 -13.35 16.10 13.30
N VAL A 428 -13.80 16.44 12.09
CA VAL A 428 -14.55 17.67 11.84
C VAL A 428 -15.89 17.65 12.57
N MET A 429 -16.62 16.53 12.52
CA MET A 429 -17.91 16.39 13.21
C MET A 429 -17.77 16.49 14.74
N GLU A 430 -16.74 15.87 15.31
CA GLU A 430 -16.46 15.94 16.75
C GLU A 430 -16.13 17.34 17.22
N SER A 431 -15.43 18.14 16.40
CA SER A 431 -15.18 19.56 16.70
C SER A 431 -16.48 20.38 16.83
N CYS A 432 -17.58 19.88 16.27
CA CYS A 432 -18.91 20.49 16.33
C CYS A 432 -19.85 19.79 17.34
N ASN A 433 -19.34 18.91 18.20
CA ASN A 433 -20.11 18.04 19.10
C ASN A 433 -21.10 17.11 18.38
N VAL A 434 -20.80 16.69 17.16
CA VAL A 434 -21.60 15.74 16.38
C VAL A 434 -20.90 14.39 16.34
N SER A 435 -21.60 13.32 16.74
CA SER A 435 -21.05 11.96 16.74
C SER A 435 -21.33 11.21 15.43
N ALA A 436 -20.43 10.28 15.07
CA ALA A 436 -20.63 9.37 13.95
C ALA A 436 -21.88 8.48 14.12
N LYS A 437 -22.27 8.17 15.36
CA LYS A 437 -23.51 7.44 15.66
C LYS A 437 -24.76 8.26 15.32
N ASN A 438 -24.78 9.54 15.67
CA ASN A 438 -25.89 10.43 15.32
C ASN A 438 -25.96 10.61 13.80
N CYS A 439 -24.82 10.64 13.11
CA CYS A 439 -24.79 10.65 11.64
C CYS A 439 -25.48 9.43 11.02
N VAL A 440 -25.20 8.22 11.51
CA VAL A 440 -25.90 7.01 11.04
C VAL A 440 -27.41 7.11 11.27
N ALA A 441 -27.84 7.54 12.45
CA ALA A 441 -29.27 7.71 12.76
C ALA A 441 -29.94 8.76 11.86
N THR A 442 -29.26 9.87 11.59
CA THR A 442 -29.76 10.91 10.68
C THR A 442 -29.85 10.41 9.23
N LEU A 443 -28.85 9.66 8.74
CA LEU A 443 -28.89 9.09 7.39
C LEU A 443 -30.03 8.07 7.22
N GLU A 444 -30.30 7.25 8.24
CA GLU A 444 -31.48 6.38 8.27
C GLU A 444 -32.79 7.18 8.23
N PHE A 445 -32.88 8.27 9.01
CA PHE A 445 -34.02 9.17 8.95
C PHE A 445 -34.21 9.77 7.55
N LEU A 446 -33.14 10.25 6.89
CA LEU A 446 -33.21 10.82 5.55
C LEU A 446 -33.80 9.86 4.52
N LYS A 447 -33.55 8.55 4.67
CA LYS A 447 -34.11 7.50 3.80
C LYS A 447 -35.64 7.42 3.88
N THR A 448 -36.22 7.84 5.01
CA THR A 448 -37.68 7.82 5.24
C THR A 448 -38.40 9.08 4.77
N ILE A 449 -37.65 10.15 4.44
CA ILE A 449 -38.24 11.43 4.03
C ILE A 449 -38.66 11.37 2.56
N ILE A 450 -39.86 11.85 2.27
CA ILE A 450 -40.32 12.02 0.88
C ILE A 450 -39.55 13.16 0.25
N HIS A 451 -38.82 12.89 -0.83
CA HIS A 451 -38.11 13.91 -1.59
C HIS A 451 -39.04 14.68 -2.55
N ARG A 452 -38.63 15.89 -2.90
CA ARG A 452 -39.32 16.76 -3.87
C ARG A 452 -38.39 17.05 -5.06
N PRO A 453 -38.82 16.83 -6.30
CA PRO A 453 -37.98 17.09 -7.46
C PRO A 453 -37.79 18.60 -7.66
N PHE A 454 -36.60 18.99 -8.11
CA PHE A 454 -36.32 20.33 -8.61
C PHE A 454 -35.45 20.22 -9.86
N THR A 455 -36.00 20.66 -10.99
CA THR A 455 -35.40 20.51 -12.32
C THR A 455 -34.84 21.86 -12.79
N PRO A 456 -33.56 22.20 -12.55
CA PRO A 456 -33.01 23.54 -12.86
C PRO A 456 -33.12 23.95 -14.33
N ASN A 457 -33.12 22.99 -15.27
CA ASN A 457 -33.20 23.25 -16.72
C ASN A 457 -34.65 23.21 -17.26
N ALA A 458 -35.66 23.08 -16.40
CA ALA A 458 -37.05 23.04 -16.85
C ALA A 458 -37.57 24.41 -17.34
N ALA A 459 -38.63 24.38 -18.15
CA ALA A 459 -39.37 25.58 -18.53
C ALA A 459 -39.90 26.32 -17.28
N ASP A 460 -39.96 27.66 -17.35
CA ASP A 460 -40.32 28.54 -16.22
C ASP A 460 -41.59 28.11 -15.47
N ASN A 461 -42.63 27.67 -16.20
CA ASN A 461 -43.89 27.22 -15.60
C ASN A 461 -43.70 25.97 -14.73
N LYS A 462 -42.90 25.01 -15.19
CA LYS A 462 -42.59 23.78 -14.43
C LYS A 462 -41.74 24.12 -13.21
N LEU A 463 -40.70 24.95 -13.39
CA LEU A 463 -39.82 25.39 -12.31
C LEU A 463 -40.58 26.14 -11.20
N MET A 464 -41.49 27.03 -11.58
CA MET A 464 -42.36 27.75 -10.64
C MET A 464 -43.36 26.81 -9.94
N GLY A 465 -43.88 25.81 -10.66
CA GLY A 465 -44.74 24.76 -10.10
C GLY A 465 -44.03 23.92 -9.03
N GLU A 466 -42.85 23.39 -9.35
CA GLU A 466 -42.01 22.62 -8.41
C GLU A 466 -41.62 23.47 -7.18
N THR A 467 -41.28 24.75 -7.39
CA THR A 467 -40.97 25.67 -6.29
C THR A 467 -42.17 25.88 -5.36
N ARG A 468 -43.37 26.07 -5.92
CA ARG A 468 -44.60 26.23 -5.12
C ARG A 468 -44.91 24.95 -4.33
N ASP A 469 -44.78 23.78 -4.96
CA ASP A 469 -44.97 22.49 -4.29
C ASP A 469 -44.01 22.31 -3.10
N ILE A 470 -42.73 22.67 -3.26
CA ILE A 470 -41.75 22.63 -2.17
C ILE A 470 -42.13 23.59 -1.02
N ILE A 471 -42.57 24.81 -1.34
CA ILE A 471 -42.94 25.81 -0.34
C ILE A 471 -44.20 25.42 0.45
N GLU A 472 -45.10 24.62 -0.11
CA GLU A 472 -46.27 24.12 0.63
C GLU A 472 -45.90 23.29 1.88
N PHE A 473 -44.69 22.73 1.92
CA PHE A 473 -44.16 22.02 3.07
C PHE A 473 -43.47 22.91 4.10
N PHE A 474 -43.36 24.22 3.87
CA PHE A 474 -42.75 25.13 4.83
C PHE A 474 -43.66 25.31 6.05
N ASP A 475 -43.07 25.24 7.23
CA ASP A 475 -43.76 25.56 8.47
C ASP A 475 -43.77 27.08 8.70
N PHE A 476 -44.93 27.69 8.49
CA PHE A 476 -45.19 29.10 8.78
C PHE A 476 -45.88 29.34 10.15
N THR A 477 -45.95 28.34 11.05
CA THR A 477 -46.73 28.40 12.32
C THR A 477 -45.91 28.73 13.59
N GLY A 478 -46.29 29.76 14.36
CA GLY A 478 -45.66 30.15 15.65
C GLY A 478 -44.98 31.54 15.69
N ASP A 479 -44.80 32.08 16.91
CA ASP A 479 -44.24 33.41 17.20
C ASP A 479 -42.72 33.51 17.00
N SER A 480 -42.30 34.62 16.40
CA SER A 480 -40.99 34.87 15.78
C SER A 480 -39.87 35.28 16.75
N GLY A 481 -39.93 34.89 18.03
CA GLY A 481 -39.02 35.43 19.05
C GLY A 481 -37.52 35.18 18.80
N ASP A 482 -37.18 33.98 18.29
CA ASP A 482 -35.78 33.50 18.20
C ASP A 482 -35.36 33.07 16.77
N ILE A 483 -36.25 33.16 15.77
CA ILE A 483 -36.00 32.62 14.42
C ILE A 483 -35.47 33.74 13.52
N LEU A 484 -34.24 33.61 13.04
CA LEU A 484 -33.65 34.56 12.10
C LEU A 484 -33.82 34.14 10.64
N TYR A 485 -33.99 32.84 10.35
CA TYR A 485 -34.08 32.31 8.99
C TYR A 485 -35.34 31.47 8.77
N LEU A 486 -36.00 31.66 7.63
CA LEU A 486 -37.18 30.85 7.28
C LEU A 486 -36.77 29.50 6.69
N SER A 487 -35.69 29.45 5.90
CA SER A 487 -35.19 28.26 5.23
C SER A 487 -33.65 28.25 5.21
N PHE A 488 -33.07 27.08 5.47
CA PHE A 488 -31.62 26.84 5.46
C PHE A 488 -31.25 25.73 4.48
N LEU A 489 -30.23 25.92 3.63
CA LEU A 489 -29.98 25.05 2.48
C LEU A 489 -28.53 24.48 2.41
N SER A 490 -28.39 23.14 2.37
CA SER A 490 -27.09 22.47 2.16
C SER A 490 -26.89 21.94 0.73
N HIS A 491 -25.66 21.99 0.20
CA HIS A 491 -25.32 21.51 -1.17
C HIS A 491 -23.80 21.32 -1.40
N LYS A 492 -23.40 20.77 -2.57
CA LYS A 492 -22.02 20.72 -3.08
C LYS A 492 -21.78 21.79 -4.16
N LYS A 493 -20.75 22.64 -4.04
CA LYS A 493 -20.59 23.85 -4.87
C LYS A 493 -20.48 23.58 -6.38
N THR A 494 -19.69 22.59 -6.78
CA THR A 494 -19.37 22.32 -8.19
C THR A 494 -20.61 22.09 -9.03
N ASN A 495 -21.63 21.43 -8.46
CA ASN A 495 -22.86 21.05 -9.17
C ASN A 495 -24.11 21.77 -8.63
N GLY A 496 -24.17 22.02 -7.32
CA GLY A 496 -25.36 22.57 -6.63
C GLY A 496 -25.35 24.08 -6.42
N ALA A 497 -24.25 24.81 -6.66
CA ALA A 497 -24.21 26.26 -6.38
C ALA A 497 -25.16 27.07 -7.27
N ASN A 498 -25.18 26.77 -8.56
CA ASN A 498 -26.05 27.44 -9.52
C ASN A 498 -27.52 27.05 -9.29
N VAL A 499 -27.77 25.78 -8.97
CA VAL A 499 -29.10 25.26 -8.66
C VAL A 499 -29.65 25.89 -7.39
N GLY A 500 -28.84 25.98 -6.34
CA GLY A 500 -29.22 26.61 -5.08
C GLY A 500 -29.57 28.09 -5.23
N ARG A 501 -28.78 28.85 -6.01
CA ARG A 501 -29.11 30.26 -6.32
C ARG A 501 -30.42 30.38 -7.09
N LEU A 502 -30.58 29.59 -8.15
CA LEU A 502 -31.80 29.58 -8.95
C LEU A 502 -33.02 29.25 -8.08
N PHE A 503 -32.91 28.24 -7.22
CA PHE A 503 -33.97 27.86 -6.28
C PHE A 503 -34.32 29.01 -5.32
N VAL A 504 -33.32 29.65 -4.70
CA VAL A 504 -33.52 30.80 -3.80
C VAL A 504 -34.25 31.94 -4.49
N ASP A 505 -33.85 32.29 -5.71
CA ASP A 505 -34.48 33.38 -6.46
C ASP A 505 -35.95 33.08 -6.77
N ARG A 506 -36.27 31.83 -7.08
CA ARG A 506 -37.67 31.39 -7.30
C ARG A 506 -38.47 31.37 -6.01
N VAL A 507 -37.90 30.89 -4.91
CA VAL A 507 -38.57 30.93 -3.60
C VAL A 507 -38.89 32.37 -3.20
N ARG A 508 -37.95 33.30 -3.38
CA ARG A 508 -38.20 34.73 -3.14
C ARG A 508 -39.31 35.27 -4.03
N ALA A 509 -39.30 34.94 -5.32
CA ALA A 509 -40.35 35.37 -6.24
C ALA A 509 -41.74 34.86 -5.81
N VAL A 510 -41.86 33.61 -5.37
CA VAL A 510 -43.13 33.04 -4.88
C VAL A 510 -43.58 33.70 -3.57
N LEU A 511 -42.66 33.91 -2.62
CA LEU A 511 -43.00 34.49 -1.32
C LEU A 511 -43.26 36.00 -1.37
N LEU A 512 -42.87 36.69 -2.45
CA LEU A 512 -43.17 38.10 -2.71
C LEU A 512 -44.38 38.31 -3.64
N ASP A 513 -44.96 37.24 -4.17
CA ASP A 513 -46.17 37.28 -4.98
C ASP A 513 -47.39 37.58 -4.09
N GLU A 514 -47.96 38.79 -4.21
CA GLU A 514 -49.16 39.21 -3.46
C GLU A 514 -50.35 38.26 -3.69
N GLY A 515 -50.45 37.63 -4.85
CA GLY A 515 -51.50 36.64 -5.15
C GLY A 515 -51.35 35.37 -4.31
N TYR A 516 -50.11 34.92 -4.08
CA TYR A 516 -49.80 33.79 -3.20
C TYR A 516 -50.01 34.16 -1.72
N LEU A 517 -49.54 35.34 -1.29
CA LEU A 517 -49.66 35.79 0.09
C LEU A 517 -51.11 36.03 0.52
N ALA A 518 -51.98 36.48 -0.39
CA ALA A 518 -53.40 36.62 -0.14
C ALA A 518 -54.07 35.28 0.24
N GLN A 519 -53.58 34.16 -0.31
CA GLN A 519 -54.08 32.82 -0.03
C GLN A 519 -53.46 32.19 1.24
N LYS A 520 -52.36 32.75 1.76
CA LYS A 520 -51.58 32.20 2.90
C LYS A 520 -51.30 33.28 3.97
N PRO A 521 -52.30 33.67 4.78
CA PRO A 521 -52.16 34.76 5.76
C PRO A 521 -51.10 34.49 6.86
N GLN A 522 -50.86 33.21 7.21
CA GLN A 522 -49.81 32.82 8.16
C GLN A 522 -48.40 33.09 7.61
N ALA A 523 -48.16 32.81 6.33
CA ALA A 523 -46.90 33.11 5.68
C ALA A 523 -46.66 34.63 5.66
N ARG A 524 -47.68 35.42 5.30
CA ARG A 524 -47.61 36.89 5.32
C ARG A 524 -47.24 37.44 6.71
N ALA A 525 -47.80 36.89 7.78
CA ALA A 525 -47.51 37.31 9.14
C ALA A 525 -46.03 37.05 9.52
N VAL A 526 -45.49 35.89 9.16
CA VAL A 526 -44.07 35.55 9.41
C VAL A 526 -43.14 36.41 8.55
N LEU A 527 -43.45 36.59 7.26
CA LEU A 527 -42.63 37.32 6.30
C LEU A 527 -42.52 38.82 6.61
N SER A 528 -43.60 39.44 7.11
CA SER A 528 -43.57 40.87 7.50
C SER A 528 -42.59 41.20 8.63
N ARG A 529 -42.10 40.18 9.36
CA ARG A 529 -41.15 40.32 10.47
C ARG A 529 -39.71 39.92 10.08
N LEU A 530 -39.50 39.35 8.89
CA LEU A 530 -38.19 38.89 8.40
C LEU A 530 -37.67 39.81 7.30
N ARG A 531 -36.35 39.97 7.21
CA ARG A 531 -35.71 40.64 6.06
C ARG A 531 -35.71 39.72 4.85
N SER A 532 -35.82 40.28 3.63
CA SER A 532 -35.80 39.53 2.38
C SER A 532 -34.52 38.67 2.20
N GLU A 533 -33.40 39.15 2.73
CA GLU A 533 -32.11 38.44 2.75
C GLU A 533 -32.14 37.17 3.63
N ASN A 534 -33.02 37.13 4.64
CA ASN A 534 -33.13 36.05 5.62
C ASN A 534 -34.18 34.97 5.25
N LEU A 535 -34.83 35.13 4.10
CA LEU A 535 -35.85 34.17 3.62
C LEU A 535 -35.26 32.79 3.36
N VAL A 536 -34.12 32.77 2.67
CA VAL A 536 -33.37 31.54 2.40
C VAL A 536 -31.89 31.88 2.51
N PHE A 537 -31.21 31.24 3.46
CA PHE A 537 -29.78 31.42 3.66
C PHE A 537 -29.01 30.28 2.99
N PHE A 538 -27.99 30.65 2.22
CA PHE A 538 -27.17 29.74 1.42
C PHE A 538 -25.69 29.99 1.68
N ASP A 539 -25.09 29.31 2.65
CA ASP A 539 -23.61 29.31 2.74
C ASP A 539 -23.06 28.19 3.63
N SER A 540 -22.50 27.15 3.01
CA SER A 540 -21.64 26.16 3.68
C SER A 540 -20.14 26.39 3.39
N GLN A 541 -19.78 27.49 2.72
CA GLN A 541 -18.43 27.73 2.19
C GLN A 541 -17.65 28.82 2.91
N ASN A 542 -18.32 29.82 3.49
CA ASN A 542 -17.64 30.93 4.19
C ASN A 542 -17.51 30.74 5.70
N LEU A 543 -17.81 29.54 6.21
CA LEU A 543 -17.62 29.22 7.62
C LEU A 543 -16.12 29.03 7.89
N LYS A 544 -15.42 30.15 8.14
CA LYS A 544 -14.13 30.15 8.84
C LYS A 544 -14.25 29.65 10.28
N ASP A 545 -15.50 29.54 10.76
CA ASP A 545 -15.90 29.18 12.10
C ASP A 545 -17.10 28.22 12.01
N LEU A 546 -16.85 26.95 12.33
CA LEU A 546 -17.88 25.90 12.32
C LEU A 546 -18.91 26.07 13.45
N THR A 547 -18.61 26.86 14.49
CA THR A 547 -19.56 27.13 15.58
C THR A 547 -20.78 27.92 15.09
N LYS A 548 -20.58 28.83 14.14
CA LYS A 548 -21.67 29.62 13.50
C LYS A 548 -22.63 28.77 12.68
N LEU A 549 -22.18 27.64 12.14
CA LEU A 549 -23.05 26.71 11.43
C LEU A 549 -24.17 26.21 12.34
N ASN A 550 -23.81 25.79 13.55
CA ASN A 550 -24.76 25.31 14.55
C ASN A 550 -25.74 26.40 14.97
N GLU A 551 -25.28 27.64 15.14
CA GLU A 551 -26.13 28.79 15.48
C GLU A 551 -27.15 29.07 14.37
N HIS A 552 -26.73 29.06 13.10
CA HIS A 552 -27.64 29.30 11.99
C HIS A 552 -28.68 28.18 11.85
N VAL A 553 -28.29 26.92 12.02
CA VAL A 553 -29.24 25.79 12.02
C VAL A 553 -30.26 25.97 13.14
N GLN A 554 -29.84 26.36 14.36
CA GLN A 554 -30.75 26.63 15.49
C GLN A 554 -31.72 27.77 15.23
N GLN A 555 -31.31 28.79 14.49
CA GLN A 555 -32.11 29.96 14.16
C GLN A 555 -32.98 29.77 12.91
N SER A 556 -32.94 28.58 12.31
CA SER A 556 -33.67 28.24 11.09
C SER A 556 -34.96 27.50 11.40
N ARG A 557 -36.03 27.86 10.69
CA ARG A 557 -37.35 27.25 10.87
C ARG A 557 -37.56 25.99 10.05
N ASN A 558 -37.12 26.03 8.80
CA ASN A 558 -37.17 24.92 7.86
C ASN A 558 -35.74 24.57 7.43
N HIS A 559 -35.46 23.28 7.34
CA HIS A 559 -34.18 22.76 6.93
C HIS A 559 -34.31 22.03 5.60
N LEU A 560 -33.66 22.55 4.56
CA LEU A 560 -33.75 22.04 3.21
C LEU A 560 -32.40 21.42 2.81
N LEU A 561 -32.44 20.22 2.24
CA LEU A 561 -31.26 19.53 1.76
C LEU A 561 -31.32 19.35 0.24
N LEU A 562 -30.39 19.95 -0.51
CA LEU A 562 -30.26 19.70 -1.94
C LEU A 562 -29.43 18.43 -2.17
N LEU A 563 -30.11 17.37 -2.57
CA LEU A 563 -29.51 16.11 -2.97
C LEU A 563 -28.86 16.29 -4.36
N THR A 564 -27.55 16.51 -4.33
CA THR A 564 -26.65 16.59 -5.49
C THR A 564 -25.53 15.56 -5.33
N ALA A 565 -24.93 15.09 -6.43
CA ALA A 565 -23.92 14.03 -6.38
C ALA A 565 -22.80 14.28 -5.35
N GLY A 566 -22.59 13.32 -4.43
CA GLY A 566 -21.55 13.39 -3.40
C GLY A 566 -21.78 14.48 -2.33
N VAL A 567 -23.03 14.94 -2.14
CA VAL A 567 -23.36 15.91 -1.08
C VAL A 567 -23.09 15.35 0.32
N LEU A 568 -23.30 14.04 0.53
CA LEU A 568 -23.09 13.34 1.81
C LEU A 568 -21.61 13.07 2.13
N GLU A 569 -20.70 13.29 1.18
CA GLU A 569 -19.25 13.16 1.39
C GLU A 569 -18.64 14.40 2.07
N ARG A 570 -19.45 15.43 2.34
CA ARG A 570 -19.01 16.70 2.92
C ARG A 570 -19.25 16.74 4.43
N PRO A 571 -18.21 16.94 5.27
CA PRO A 571 -18.36 16.84 6.72
C PRO A 571 -19.30 17.89 7.32
N TRP A 572 -19.28 19.14 6.83
CA TRP A 572 -20.18 20.20 7.29
C TRP A 572 -21.65 19.97 6.88
N VAL A 573 -21.90 19.28 5.75
CA VAL A 573 -23.27 18.86 5.40
C VAL A 573 -23.76 17.86 6.43
N LEU A 574 -22.90 16.89 6.82
CA LEU A 574 -23.25 15.91 7.84
C LEU A 574 -23.48 16.56 9.21
N VAL A 575 -22.65 17.51 9.62
CA VAL A 575 -22.86 18.28 10.86
C VAL A 575 -24.21 18.99 10.84
N GLU A 576 -24.51 19.67 9.73
CA GLU A 576 -25.72 20.44 9.54
C GLU A 576 -26.99 19.56 9.62
N ILE A 577 -27.05 18.48 8.84
CA ILE A 577 -28.22 17.59 8.81
C ILE A 577 -28.41 16.88 10.16
N VAL A 578 -27.33 16.48 10.83
CA VAL A 578 -27.40 15.86 12.15
C VAL A 578 -27.93 16.85 13.16
N ARG A 579 -27.46 18.10 13.11
CA ARG A 579 -27.93 19.13 14.03
C ARG A 579 -29.41 19.47 13.83
N ALA A 580 -29.85 19.59 12.58
CA ALA A 580 -31.25 19.83 12.25
C ALA A 580 -32.14 18.67 12.71
N TYR A 581 -31.67 17.43 12.56
CA TYR A 581 -32.34 16.23 13.06
C TYR A 581 -32.46 16.22 14.58
N GLU A 582 -31.38 16.52 15.32
CA GLU A 582 -31.39 16.62 16.79
C GLU A 582 -32.37 17.67 17.30
N LEU A 583 -32.48 18.79 16.60
CA LEU A 583 -33.41 19.89 16.91
C LEU A 583 -34.84 19.65 16.43
N ARG A 584 -35.11 18.55 15.71
CA ARG A 584 -36.41 18.21 15.12
C ARG A 584 -36.99 19.33 14.25
N LEU A 585 -36.13 19.97 13.45
CA LEU A 585 -36.58 20.98 12.50
C LEU A 585 -37.42 20.34 11.40
N ASN A 586 -38.29 21.14 10.78
CA ASN A 586 -39.05 20.70 9.61
C ASN A 586 -38.09 20.46 8.43
N PHE A 587 -37.92 19.20 8.04
CA PHE A 587 -36.88 18.76 7.11
C PHE A 587 -37.48 18.50 5.72
N ILE A 588 -36.87 19.06 4.67
CA ILE A 588 -37.34 18.97 3.29
C ILE A 588 -36.19 18.55 2.38
N CYS A 589 -36.28 17.34 1.81
CA CYS A 589 -35.27 16.84 0.87
C CYS A 589 -35.64 17.22 -0.57
N ILE A 590 -34.74 17.91 -1.26
CA ILE A 590 -34.91 18.34 -2.64
C ILE A 590 -33.99 17.52 -3.53
N LEU A 591 -34.56 16.71 -4.41
CA LEU A 591 -33.83 15.93 -5.40
C LEU A 591 -33.61 16.76 -6.66
N VAL A 592 -32.35 17.04 -6.99
CA VAL A 592 -32.01 17.83 -8.18
C VAL A 592 -31.95 16.93 -9.40
N GLU A 593 -32.80 17.22 -10.39
CA GLU A 593 -32.93 16.42 -11.62
C GLU A 593 -32.40 17.20 -12.84
N TRP A 594 -31.43 16.62 -13.56
CA TRP A 594 -30.84 17.24 -14.74
C TRP A 594 -31.50 16.65 -15.98
N GLY A 595 -32.46 17.37 -16.55
CA GLY A 595 -33.45 16.86 -17.52
C GLY A 595 -32.98 16.52 -18.93
N ASP A 596 -31.71 16.13 -19.14
CA ASP A 596 -31.14 15.97 -20.50
C ASP A 596 -30.86 14.53 -20.95
N THR A 597 -31.09 13.49 -20.14
CA THR A 597 -30.93 12.09 -20.57
C THR A 597 -31.85 11.13 -19.83
N GLU A 598 -32.13 9.98 -20.45
CA GLU A 598 -32.77 8.84 -19.79
C GLU A 598 -32.15 8.59 -18.40
N ILE A 599 -33.04 8.41 -17.44
CA ILE A 599 -32.81 8.34 -16.00
C ILE A 599 -31.75 7.25 -15.71
N SER A 600 -30.53 7.63 -15.28
CA SER A 600 -29.64 6.85 -14.38
C SER A 600 -28.15 7.28 -14.39
N GLU A 601 -27.64 8.00 -15.41
CA GLU A 601 -26.17 8.10 -15.61
C GLU A 601 -25.55 9.52 -15.59
N ASP A 602 -26.31 10.59 -15.30
CA ASP A 602 -25.69 11.91 -15.16
C ASP A 602 -24.81 11.95 -13.89
N PRO A 603 -23.49 12.18 -13.98
CA PRO A 603 -22.58 12.20 -12.84
C PRO A 603 -22.87 13.34 -11.84
N ARG A 604 -23.78 14.27 -12.16
CA ARG A 604 -24.24 15.35 -11.29
C ARG A 604 -25.47 14.97 -10.47
N GLN A 605 -26.18 13.91 -10.85
CA GLN A 605 -27.43 13.49 -10.22
C GLN A 605 -27.16 12.70 -8.94
N PHE A 606 -27.95 12.94 -7.91
CA PHE A 606 -27.92 12.14 -6.69
C PHE A 606 -28.76 10.87 -6.89
N ALA A 607 -28.16 9.69 -6.74
CA ALA A 607 -28.88 8.42 -6.91
C ALA A 607 -29.59 8.02 -5.61
N PHE A 608 -30.84 8.46 -5.43
CA PHE A 608 -31.67 8.07 -4.28
C PHE A 608 -32.33 6.69 -4.51
N PRO A 609 -32.37 5.77 -3.52
CA PRO A 609 -31.74 5.84 -2.20
C PRO A 609 -30.29 5.30 -2.18
N ARG A 610 -29.75 4.84 -3.31
CA ARG A 610 -28.45 4.15 -3.40
C ARG A 610 -27.29 4.89 -2.72
N GLU A 611 -27.12 6.18 -2.98
CA GLU A 611 -26.04 6.98 -2.35
C GLU A 611 -26.19 7.11 -0.83
N ILE A 612 -27.42 7.08 -0.30
CA ILE A 612 -27.67 7.04 1.15
C ILE A 612 -27.26 5.68 1.70
N ASP A 613 -27.62 4.59 1.02
CA ASP A 613 -27.27 3.22 1.42
C ASP A 613 -25.75 3.00 1.40
N GLU A 614 -25.05 3.53 0.40
CA GLU A 614 -23.59 3.51 0.33
C GLU A 614 -22.96 4.30 1.48
N ALA A 615 -23.47 5.50 1.78
CA ALA A 615 -22.99 6.31 2.89
C ALA A 615 -23.22 5.62 4.25
N LEU A 616 -24.38 4.99 4.45
CA LEU A 616 -24.73 4.20 5.64
C LEU A 616 -23.81 2.99 5.80
N SER A 617 -23.57 2.24 4.73
CA SER A 617 -22.69 1.08 4.73
C SER A 617 -21.27 1.46 5.19
N ARG A 618 -20.71 2.51 4.59
CA ARG A 618 -19.37 3.01 4.92
C ARG A 618 -19.27 3.55 6.35
N TRP A 619 -20.24 4.33 6.83
CA TRP A 619 -20.26 4.80 8.23
C TRP A 619 -20.38 3.65 9.24
N ARG A 620 -21.18 2.62 8.93
CA ARG A 620 -21.30 1.41 9.78
C ARG A 620 -20.00 0.63 9.82
N GLN A 621 -19.36 0.43 8.68
CA GLN A 621 -18.06 -0.23 8.59
C GLN A 621 -16.99 0.54 9.39
N PHE A 622 -16.96 1.86 9.24
CA PHE A 622 -16.06 2.73 9.98
C PHE A 622 -16.25 2.61 11.51
N LEU A 623 -17.50 2.66 11.99
CA LEU A 623 -17.85 2.49 13.41
C LEU A 623 -17.52 1.09 13.94
N HIS A 624 -17.66 0.05 13.12
CA HIS A 624 -17.28 -1.31 13.48
C HIS A 624 -15.77 -1.42 13.74
N LEU A 625 -14.96 -0.75 12.91
CA LEU A 625 -13.50 -0.70 13.04
C LEU A 625 -13.01 0.25 14.14
N HIS A 626 -13.83 1.26 14.54
CA HIS A 626 -13.48 2.28 15.54
C HIS A 626 -14.52 2.36 16.68
N PRO A 627 -14.60 1.34 17.56
CA PRO A 627 -15.64 1.28 18.61
C PRO A 627 -15.54 2.37 19.69
N VAL A 628 -14.38 3.03 19.85
CA VAL A 628 -14.21 4.16 20.78
C VAL A 628 -15.01 5.38 20.31
N SER A 629 -15.10 5.61 19.00
CA SER A 629 -15.90 6.64 18.35
C SER A 629 -17.42 6.48 18.58
N ALA A 630 -17.86 5.30 19.03
CA ALA A 630 -19.28 4.99 19.26
C ALA A 630 -19.80 5.38 20.66
N LYS A 631 -18.94 5.90 21.56
CA LYS A 631 -19.27 6.10 23.00
C LYS A 631 -19.76 7.50 23.40
N ALA A 632 -19.95 8.45 22.47
CA ALA A 632 -20.45 9.78 22.82
C ALA A 632 -21.92 9.72 23.33
N PRO A 633 -22.27 10.37 24.46
CA PRO A 633 -23.64 10.35 25.00
C PRO A 633 -24.62 11.10 24.09
N LEU A 634 -25.87 10.63 24.04
CA LEU A 634 -26.99 11.40 23.49
C LEU A 634 -27.24 12.61 24.40
N PRO A 635 -27.28 13.86 23.90
CA PRO A 635 -27.70 15.00 24.70
C PRO A 635 -29.18 14.87 25.09
N SER A 636 -29.51 15.17 26.35
CA SER A 636 -30.88 15.18 26.87
C SER A 636 -31.72 16.29 26.21
N PRO A 637 -33.00 16.04 25.89
CA PRO A 637 -33.84 17.00 25.17
C PRO A 637 -34.10 18.26 26.01
N SER A 638 -33.64 19.42 25.52
CA SER A 638 -33.92 20.74 26.10
C SER A 638 -34.77 21.58 25.14
N ARG A 639 -36.06 21.28 25.08
CA ARG A 639 -37.22 22.15 24.75
C ARG A 639 -38.44 21.26 24.55
N GLU A 640 -39.60 21.73 25.00
CA GLU A 640 -40.89 21.05 24.81
C GLU A 640 -41.08 20.67 23.33
N ALA A 641 -41.29 19.38 23.11
CA ALA A 641 -41.31 18.77 21.79
C ALA A 641 -42.47 19.33 20.95
N ARG A 642 -42.18 19.87 19.76
CA ARG A 642 -43.17 19.99 18.69
C ARG A 642 -43.26 18.65 17.94
N PRO A 643 -44.46 18.12 17.69
CA PRO A 643 -44.62 16.93 16.87
C PRO A 643 -44.25 17.23 15.42
N VAL A 644 -43.50 16.34 14.79
CA VAL A 644 -43.32 16.31 13.33
C VAL A 644 -44.71 16.06 12.73
N ARG A 645 -45.15 16.91 11.79
CA ARG A 645 -46.41 16.68 11.06
C ARG A 645 -46.23 15.50 10.11
N GLU A 646 -46.52 14.28 10.58
CA GLU A 646 -46.88 13.18 9.71
C GLU A 646 -48.27 13.46 9.14
N ARG A 647 -48.36 13.93 7.89
CA ARG A 647 -49.60 13.82 7.12
C ARG A 647 -49.57 12.47 6.39
N SER A 648 -50.06 11.43 7.07
CA SER A 648 -50.51 10.21 6.40
C SER A 648 -51.71 10.55 5.52
N LEU A 649 -51.60 10.31 4.21
CA LEU A 649 -52.75 10.32 3.32
C LEU A 649 -53.62 9.09 3.64
N GLU A 650 -54.82 9.31 4.15
CA GLU A 650 -55.91 8.35 4.01
C GLU A 650 -56.13 8.12 2.52
N LEU A 651 -55.88 6.91 2.07
CA LEU A 651 -56.23 6.44 0.73
C LEU A 651 -57.76 6.47 0.63
N GLN A 652 -58.31 7.39 -0.16
CA GLN A 652 -59.66 7.24 -0.67
C GLN A 652 -59.67 6.01 -1.59
N GLU A 653 -60.39 4.98 -1.20
CA GLU A 653 -60.76 3.86 -2.06
C GLU A 653 -61.47 4.41 -3.31
N VAL A 654 -60.87 4.18 -4.47
CA VAL A 654 -61.53 4.34 -5.76
C VAL A 654 -61.93 2.95 -6.23
N ASP A 655 -63.23 2.77 -6.40
CA ASP A 655 -63.93 1.58 -6.88
C ASP A 655 -63.20 0.84 -8.00
N THR A 656 -62.95 -0.45 -7.77
CA THR A 656 -62.55 -1.40 -8.81
C THR A 656 -63.75 -1.71 -9.71
N ALA A 657 -63.86 -0.98 -10.83
CA ALA A 657 -64.69 -1.39 -11.95
C ALA A 657 -63.82 -2.09 -13.01
N THR A 658 -64.14 -3.36 -13.21
CA THR A 658 -63.68 -4.32 -14.23
C THR A 658 -63.45 -3.72 -15.63
N CYS A 659 -62.30 -4.00 -16.24
CA CYS A 659 -62.20 -4.10 -17.68
C CYS A 659 -61.21 -5.20 -18.08
N GLU A 660 -61.75 -6.22 -18.75
CA GLU A 660 -61.11 -7.44 -19.21
C GLU A 660 -60.15 -7.14 -20.39
N CYS A 661 -58.97 -7.77 -20.40
CA CYS A 661 -58.14 -7.84 -21.59
C CYS A 661 -58.59 -9.03 -22.47
N PRO A 662 -58.81 -8.85 -23.79
CA PRO A 662 -59.00 -9.97 -24.68
C PRO A 662 -57.65 -10.56 -25.11
N THR A 663 -57.51 -11.85 -24.91
CA THR A 663 -56.57 -12.75 -25.57
C THR A 663 -56.96 -13.01 -27.02
N GLU A 664 -56.00 -13.05 -27.94
CA GLU A 664 -55.72 -14.15 -28.90
C GLU A 664 -55.15 -13.70 -30.28
N VAL A 665 -54.33 -14.61 -30.85
CA VAL A 665 -53.98 -14.84 -32.29
C VAL A 665 -52.89 -13.92 -32.92
N GLU A 666 -51.81 -14.35 -33.59
CA GLU A 666 -51.11 -15.60 -33.93
C GLU A 666 -49.70 -15.23 -34.50
N PRO A 667 -48.74 -16.17 -34.66
CA PRO A 667 -47.37 -15.93 -35.10
C PRO A 667 -47.09 -16.27 -36.58
N ALA A 668 -46.17 -15.58 -37.26
CA ALA A 668 -45.34 -16.16 -38.34
C ALA A 668 -44.28 -15.21 -38.98
N HIS A 669 -43.06 -15.75 -39.12
CA HIS A 669 -42.05 -15.55 -40.18
C HIS A 669 -41.29 -14.20 -40.34
N SER A 670 -39.98 -14.18 -40.07
CA SER A 670 -38.91 -14.63 -41.00
C SER A 670 -37.50 -14.05 -40.71
N GLN A 671 -36.52 -14.97 -40.79
CA GLN A 671 -35.08 -14.86 -41.08
C GLN A 671 -34.03 -14.41 -40.02
N PRO A 672 -32.91 -15.16 -39.89
CA PRO A 672 -31.83 -14.90 -38.95
C PRO A 672 -30.66 -14.12 -39.58
N ARG A 673 -29.96 -13.30 -38.78
CA ARG A 673 -28.61 -12.83 -39.11
C ARG A 673 -27.60 -13.40 -38.12
N HIS A 674 -26.61 -14.06 -38.70
CA HIS A 674 -25.36 -14.49 -38.08
C HIS A 674 -24.61 -13.34 -37.39
N CYS A 675 -24.01 -13.64 -36.24
CA CYS A 675 -22.73 -13.04 -35.85
C CYS A 675 -21.87 -14.09 -35.13
N HIS A 676 -20.71 -14.33 -35.72
CA HIS A 676 -19.56 -14.97 -35.12
C HIS A 676 -18.82 -13.96 -34.24
N LEU A 677 -18.54 -14.32 -32.99
CA LEU A 677 -17.21 -14.31 -32.36
C LEU A 677 -17.31 -14.90 -30.96
#